data_AF-A0A960XQJ7-F1
#
_entry.id   AF-A0A960XQJ7-F1
#
_cell.length_a   1.000
_cell.length_b   1.000
_cell.length_c   1.000
_cell.angle_alpha   90.00
_cell.angle_beta   90.00
_cell.angle_gamma   90.00
#
_symmetry.space_group_name_H-M   'P 1'
#
loop_
_entity.id
_entity.type
_entity.pdbx_description
1 polymer ?
#
loop_
_entity_poly.entity_id
_entity_poly.type
_entity_poly.pdbx_seq_one_letter_code
_entity_poly.pdbx_strand_id
1 'polypeptide(L)'
;MLDYTWPASSVVVQQGSLALERDNAIVSNLGPSSRPGLHLRNGTTLDVGSHSLALGTIQIDQGGQVLGTGTLSGAELITGNIPNFSAPGGIVTIDSNLTLGRLTESVNSTGLVINGDTTFTNDSYSPSFVIVRKQMDFQGAVDFGKRSVLSLSGTGTKSVGFADSVTSQELNISASGGGTTTLGVTFDDTLAASGLFITADSSADIRFNDVVTFSPTADITSPVFQLNKGAATLGGGNGSLVGMDNVNLGATSGTAPFRNATSLILDNGSFANNDRIDDSAAINIESGSVLTLIGNSIADVTEVLGTVNLGAGDTAFHLQNDPSHSTVLQITGLNRTADNVMLVNSSGGILGASGNTPRLLIDNASAGFLGQTIVNGTSFAEYSETNGVSAVSSVASANGALASDHVALTSSESVLAPTSFQSLAVGAGSALSGADLQISTGHILLQNGSSVSNIIQTPGDAFVYSNGNASLGGSVVVGGDFRKAGAGTLSVQSLVFGSGATVFVDSGTLATTADNAISSGTHMNVRAATFELGHNVTLGNVSLSGGADIFGSGTLSADNLTVNNSIAGRFSNDQTSTIGVSISGATNVAFVGGTNLLHGTSDYTGTTSIDSGALYLRSSGGAILSSSVIEIGKNSPKSHSSLSIQWNTGDRIGNNTAIDFHNSSTFFIQDYSGTEQVGDVSVFDKARVYLGTYTDSNAVLHMNSFTSNGGLTTLSSGNNGNFRADAVTIDGVAINDGGIVPTMFRNNSPVEWVSGNLRAVTPLTWSSGSSVPSGSFVTVTSAFSLATSANVQYIRFESADPFNSTPGTTLFVQSGLFFSAPGGNTMNADVSIGANGSVSTSSIARFTEQLTAAGHLQVIGGGATVIDGSATVTGLTSVKEGKLVVGENNSAAAFNGDIAVSGGAGIGGSGTITGELHILAGGKTQPGNSPGTLNITGDLIYDAQSIAEFELAQIGSSDLISIDGNLLFNGEMDLQLFALAGVTTGTYTLFEYTGSLTGFDNINIDSSVGLASNLGFSANLLNDTLGKSIKLNILSLGAT
;
A
#
# COMPACT_ATOMS: atom_id res chain seq x y z
N MET A 1 -77.38 14.06 -6.26
CA MET A 1 -77.75 13.52 -4.93
C MET A 1 -78.11 12.05 -5.03
N LEU A 2 -77.18 11.16 -4.67
CA LEU A 2 -77.40 9.72 -4.46
C LEU A 2 -76.80 9.41 -3.09
N ASP A 3 -77.63 9.05 -2.10
CA ASP A 3 -77.18 8.49 -0.82
C ASP A 3 -76.63 7.09 -1.10
N TYR A 4 -75.33 7.00 -1.41
CA TYR A 4 -74.65 5.75 -1.66
C TYR A 4 -73.72 5.43 -0.49
N THR A 5 -73.98 4.32 0.21
CA THR A 5 -73.07 3.74 1.20
C THR A 5 -71.88 3.16 0.45
N TRP A 6 -70.67 3.69 0.66
CA TRP A 6 -69.47 3.23 -0.05
C TRP A 6 -69.11 1.81 0.42
N PRO A 7 -68.94 0.83 -0.50
CA PRO A 7 -68.38 -0.47 -0.13
C PRO A 7 -66.94 -0.29 0.36
N ALA A 8 -66.45 -1.19 1.23
CA ALA A 8 -65.11 -1.14 1.83
C ALA A 8 -63.94 -1.31 0.82
N SER A 9 -64.21 -1.31 -0.48
CA SER A 9 -63.26 -1.44 -1.58
C SER A 9 -62.98 -0.09 -2.25
N SER A 10 -61.79 0.07 -2.84
CA SER A 10 -61.38 1.31 -3.51
C SER A 10 -62.32 1.74 -4.64
N VAL A 11 -62.58 3.06 -4.72
CA VAL A 11 -63.38 3.67 -5.79
C VAL A 11 -62.43 4.20 -6.86
N VAL A 12 -62.60 3.74 -8.09
CA VAL A 12 -61.84 4.23 -9.25
C VAL A 12 -62.74 5.11 -10.10
N VAL A 13 -62.38 6.39 -10.25
CA VAL A 13 -63.04 7.31 -11.20
C VAL A 13 -62.19 7.34 -12.46
N GLN A 14 -62.74 6.82 -13.57
CA GLN A 14 -61.99 6.66 -14.81
C GLN A 14 -62.17 7.83 -15.81
N GLN A 15 -63.29 8.56 -15.78
CA GLN A 15 -63.55 9.79 -16.58
C GLN A 15 -64.65 10.64 -15.91
N GLY A 16 -64.52 11.98 -15.91
CA GLY A 16 -65.52 12.94 -15.39
C GLY A 16 -65.09 13.75 -14.16
N SER A 17 -66.00 14.58 -13.64
CA SER A 17 -65.80 15.40 -12.43
C SER A 17 -66.61 14.85 -11.25
N LEU A 18 -65.96 14.64 -10.10
CA LEU A 18 -66.61 14.30 -8.84
C LEU A 18 -66.60 15.53 -7.93
N ALA A 19 -67.77 16.15 -7.72
CA ALA A 19 -67.91 17.32 -6.85
C ALA A 19 -68.54 16.93 -5.51
N LEU A 20 -67.97 17.40 -4.40
CA LEU A 20 -68.54 17.25 -3.07
C LEU A 20 -69.44 18.46 -2.75
N GLU A 21 -70.75 18.24 -2.68
CA GLU A 21 -71.72 19.31 -2.38
C GLU A 21 -71.90 19.59 -0.87
N ARG A 22 -71.40 18.70 0.02
CA ARG A 22 -71.45 18.85 1.49
C ARG A 22 -70.27 18.15 2.16
N ASP A 23 -69.96 18.55 3.39
CA ASP A 23 -69.05 17.81 4.28
C ASP A 23 -69.58 16.39 4.45
N ASN A 24 -68.79 15.41 4.04
CA ASN A 24 -69.21 14.01 4.10
C ASN A 24 -68.85 13.45 5.49
N ALA A 25 -69.73 13.67 6.47
CA ALA A 25 -69.56 13.23 7.86
C ALA A 25 -69.57 11.70 8.06
N ILE A 26 -69.64 10.89 6.99
CA ILE A 26 -69.95 9.46 7.06
C ILE A 26 -68.70 8.56 7.20
N VAL A 27 -67.47 9.07 6.99
CA VAL A 27 -66.25 8.22 7.04
C VAL A 27 -65.44 8.41 8.34
N SER A 28 -65.84 9.32 9.22
CA SER A 28 -65.09 9.63 10.46
C SER A 28 -65.07 8.49 11.49
N ASN A 29 -65.99 7.52 11.42
CA ASN A 29 -66.07 6.37 12.33
C ASN A 29 -65.30 5.11 11.87
N LEU A 30 -64.63 5.14 10.71
CA LEU A 30 -63.78 4.04 10.25
C LEU A 30 -62.33 4.32 10.64
N GLY A 31 -61.67 3.32 11.25
CA GLY A 31 -60.23 3.39 11.57
C GLY A 31 -59.38 3.58 10.30
N PRO A 32 -58.16 4.13 10.39
CA PRO A 32 -57.33 4.51 9.24
C PRO A 32 -57.17 3.42 8.18
N SER A 33 -57.08 2.15 8.61
CA SER A 33 -56.93 0.96 7.74
C SER A 33 -58.21 0.47 7.06
N SER A 34 -59.36 1.03 7.41
CA SER A 34 -60.70 0.61 6.93
C SER A 34 -61.40 1.67 6.09
N ARG A 35 -60.74 2.80 5.82
CA ARG A 35 -61.26 3.86 4.94
C ARG A 35 -61.05 3.46 3.47
N PRO A 36 -62.04 3.65 2.60
CA PRO A 36 -61.90 3.33 1.18
C PRO A 36 -60.82 4.22 0.53
N GLY A 37 -60.06 3.63 -0.39
CA GLY A 37 -59.13 4.37 -1.25
C GLY A 37 -59.84 5.02 -2.44
N LEU A 38 -59.35 6.16 -2.90
CA LEU A 38 -59.83 6.85 -4.11
C LEU A 38 -58.73 6.87 -5.16
N HIS A 39 -59.02 6.35 -6.34
CA HIS A 39 -58.10 6.36 -7.49
C HIS A 39 -58.67 7.24 -8.61
N LEU A 40 -57.97 8.33 -8.94
CA LEU A 40 -58.31 9.24 -10.04
C LEU A 40 -57.43 8.93 -11.26
N ARG A 41 -58.04 8.68 -12.43
CA ARG A 41 -57.34 8.35 -13.69
C ARG A 41 -57.84 9.18 -14.86
N ASN A 42 -57.00 9.40 -15.88
CA ASN A 42 -57.38 9.93 -17.20
C ASN A 42 -58.16 11.27 -17.19
N GLY A 43 -57.59 12.34 -16.60
CA GLY A 43 -58.19 13.67 -16.74
C GLY A 43 -59.32 13.99 -15.75
N THR A 44 -59.58 13.13 -14.76
CA THR A 44 -60.69 13.31 -13.81
C THR A 44 -60.44 14.42 -12.80
N THR A 45 -61.46 15.24 -12.54
CA THR A 45 -61.40 16.32 -11.55
C THR A 45 -62.15 15.92 -10.27
N LEU A 46 -61.48 15.94 -9.11
CA LEU A 46 -62.13 15.90 -7.80
C LEU A 46 -62.28 17.34 -7.30
N ASP A 47 -63.50 17.86 -7.27
CA ASP A 47 -63.79 19.16 -6.67
C ASP A 47 -64.27 18.95 -5.23
N VAL A 48 -63.40 19.23 -4.25
CA VAL A 48 -63.76 19.15 -2.83
C VAL A 48 -64.49 20.40 -2.33
N GLY A 49 -64.56 21.47 -3.14
CA GLY A 49 -65.12 22.75 -2.71
C GLY A 49 -64.45 23.25 -1.43
N SER A 50 -65.22 23.72 -0.44
CA SER A 50 -64.74 24.07 0.90
C SER A 50 -64.85 22.92 1.91
N HIS A 51 -65.09 21.69 1.46
CA HIS A 51 -65.48 20.57 2.31
C HIS A 51 -64.29 19.68 2.69
N SER A 52 -64.36 19.06 3.87
CA SER A 52 -63.31 18.13 4.32
C SER A 52 -63.60 16.69 3.88
N LEU A 53 -62.60 16.02 3.30
CA LEU A 53 -62.70 14.64 2.84
C LEU A 53 -61.63 13.77 3.51
N ALA A 54 -62.10 12.74 4.23
CA ALA A 54 -61.24 11.79 4.93
C ALA A 54 -61.18 10.44 4.19
N LEU A 55 -60.03 10.07 3.64
CA LEU A 55 -59.83 8.85 2.83
C LEU A 55 -58.72 7.96 3.40
N GLY A 56 -58.68 6.68 3.01
CA GLY A 56 -57.61 5.77 3.42
C GLY A 56 -56.33 6.03 2.64
N THR A 57 -56.43 5.92 1.31
CA THR A 57 -55.35 6.17 0.35
C THR A 57 -55.91 6.99 -0.82
N ILE A 58 -55.18 8.00 -1.28
CA ILE A 58 -55.51 8.72 -2.51
C ILE A 58 -54.41 8.44 -3.51
N GLN A 59 -54.77 7.88 -4.67
CA GLN A 59 -53.86 7.70 -5.79
C GLN A 59 -54.34 8.53 -6.97
N ILE A 60 -53.45 9.37 -7.51
CA ILE A 60 -53.74 10.22 -8.67
C ILE A 60 -52.77 9.82 -9.78
N ASP A 61 -53.30 9.23 -10.85
CA ASP A 61 -52.53 8.90 -12.06
C ASP A 61 -52.56 10.08 -13.05
N GLN A 62 -51.77 10.01 -14.13
CA GLN A 62 -51.56 11.11 -15.07
C GLN A 62 -52.86 11.79 -15.56
N GLY A 63 -52.94 13.10 -15.34
CA GLY A 63 -54.02 13.97 -15.80
C GLY A 63 -55.13 14.25 -14.79
N GLY A 64 -55.18 13.59 -13.63
CA GLY A 64 -56.16 13.95 -12.59
C GLY A 64 -55.97 15.37 -12.05
N GLN A 65 -57.03 16.02 -11.57
CA GLN A 65 -56.96 17.33 -10.89
C GLN A 65 -57.78 17.31 -9.60
N VAL A 66 -57.32 18.03 -8.57
CA VAL A 66 -58.11 18.33 -7.37
C VAL A 66 -58.37 19.82 -7.31
N LEU A 67 -59.63 20.23 -7.21
CA LEU A 67 -60.06 21.62 -7.09
C LEU A 67 -60.74 21.84 -5.72
N GLY A 68 -60.61 23.02 -5.15
CA GLY A 68 -61.24 23.40 -3.88
C GLY A 68 -60.28 23.92 -2.80
N THR A 69 -60.85 24.42 -1.70
CA THR A 69 -60.17 24.96 -0.51
C THR A 69 -60.35 24.09 0.74
N GLY A 70 -61.00 22.93 0.62
CA GLY A 70 -61.24 21.99 1.71
C GLY A 70 -60.01 21.18 2.14
N THR A 71 -60.11 20.49 3.29
CA THR A 71 -59.02 19.69 3.87
C THR A 71 -59.07 18.24 3.39
N LEU A 72 -57.94 17.71 2.92
CA LEU A 72 -57.76 16.29 2.64
C LEU A 72 -57.04 15.61 3.81
N SER A 73 -57.67 14.62 4.43
CA SER A 73 -57.11 13.87 5.56
C SER A 73 -57.04 12.37 5.24
N GLY A 74 -55.84 11.82 5.06
CA GLY A 74 -55.64 10.39 4.79
C GLY A 74 -54.28 9.89 5.27
N ALA A 75 -54.08 8.58 5.37
CA ALA A 75 -52.86 8.03 5.96
C ALA A 75 -51.66 8.00 4.99
N GLU A 76 -51.91 8.01 3.67
CA GLU A 76 -50.85 7.91 2.66
C GLU A 76 -51.32 8.49 1.30
N LEU A 77 -50.62 9.50 0.79
CA LEU A 77 -50.83 10.08 -0.55
C LEU A 77 -49.70 9.60 -1.48
N ILE A 78 -50.03 8.76 -2.46
CA ILE A 78 -49.06 8.20 -3.40
C ILE A 78 -49.32 8.80 -4.78
N THR A 79 -48.37 9.58 -5.31
CA THR A 79 -48.48 10.19 -6.64
C THR A 79 -47.38 9.68 -7.56
N GLY A 80 -47.75 9.25 -8.77
CA GLY A 80 -46.80 8.80 -9.81
C GLY A 80 -46.26 9.94 -10.69
N ASN A 81 -46.94 11.10 -10.68
CA ASN A 81 -46.54 12.42 -11.22
C ASN A 81 -47.56 13.45 -10.66
N ILE A 82 -47.13 14.65 -10.25
CA ILE A 82 -48.01 15.58 -9.51
C ILE A 82 -49.11 16.19 -10.42
N PRO A 83 -50.40 16.20 -10.00
CA PRO A 83 -51.47 16.93 -10.68
C PRO A 83 -51.34 18.45 -10.52
N ASN A 84 -51.82 19.22 -11.49
CA ASN A 84 -51.78 20.69 -11.46
C ASN A 84 -52.78 21.22 -10.41
N PHE A 85 -52.30 21.67 -9.24
CA PHE A 85 -53.12 22.29 -8.19
C PHE A 85 -53.43 23.74 -8.59
N SER A 86 -54.54 23.94 -9.29
CA SER A 86 -55.00 25.25 -9.76
C SER A 86 -56.15 25.73 -8.87
N ALA A 87 -55.85 26.54 -7.86
CA ALA A 87 -56.86 27.36 -7.16
C ALA A 87 -56.33 28.81 -7.07
N PRO A 88 -56.97 29.80 -7.71
CA PRO A 88 -56.62 31.20 -7.50
C PRO A 88 -56.93 31.58 -6.04
N GLY A 89 -55.90 31.59 -5.18
CA GLY A 89 -56.00 32.04 -3.78
C GLY A 89 -56.45 31.01 -2.74
N GLY A 90 -56.41 29.70 -3.04
CA GLY A 90 -56.74 28.65 -2.08
C GLY A 90 -55.51 28.06 -1.38
N ILE A 91 -55.58 27.82 -0.06
CA ILE A 91 -54.58 27.06 0.70
C ILE A 91 -55.00 25.59 0.70
N VAL A 92 -54.14 24.68 0.23
CA VAL A 92 -54.34 23.24 0.37
C VAL A 92 -53.54 22.78 1.58
N THR A 93 -54.23 22.22 2.59
CA THR A 93 -53.61 21.69 3.80
C THR A 93 -53.55 20.16 3.73
N ILE A 94 -52.36 19.58 3.88
CA ILE A 94 -52.12 18.13 3.94
C ILE A 94 -51.70 17.75 5.36
N ASP A 95 -52.57 17.06 6.09
CA ASP A 95 -52.38 16.69 7.52
C ASP A 95 -51.67 15.33 7.74
N SER A 96 -50.82 14.89 6.82
CA SER A 96 -50.24 13.53 6.78
C SER A 96 -48.83 13.50 6.18
N ASN A 97 -48.09 12.41 6.41
CA ASN A 97 -46.75 12.21 5.83
C ASN A 97 -46.84 12.20 4.30
N LEU A 98 -45.89 12.88 3.65
CA LEU A 98 -45.88 13.10 2.21
C LEU A 98 -44.56 12.62 1.60
N THR A 99 -44.64 11.64 0.71
CA THR A 99 -43.50 11.22 -0.12
C THR A 99 -43.78 11.63 -1.56
N LEU A 100 -42.98 12.57 -2.09
CA LEU A 100 -43.14 13.08 -3.46
C LEU A 100 -42.14 12.41 -4.41
N GLY A 101 -42.65 11.85 -5.50
CA GLY A 101 -41.84 11.40 -6.64
C GLY A 101 -41.40 12.55 -7.55
N ARG A 102 -40.79 12.21 -8.69
CA ARG A 102 -40.14 13.13 -9.64
C ARG A 102 -41.06 14.28 -10.09
N LEU A 103 -40.64 15.52 -9.84
CA LEU A 103 -41.27 16.75 -10.35
C LEU A 103 -40.88 16.96 -11.83
N THR A 104 -41.84 16.98 -12.75
CA THR A 104 -41.59 17.22 -14.19
C THR A 104 -41.96 18.62 -14.69
N GLU A 105 -42.64 19.47 -13.91
CA GLU A 105 -43.00 20.85 -14.30
C GLU A 105 -43.02 21.84 -13.12
N SER A 106 -42.85 23.14 -13.44
CA SER A 106 -42.80 24.28 -12.50
C SER A 106 -44.14 24.48 -11.75
N VAL A 107 -44.17 24.22 -10.45
CA VAL A 107 -45.32 24.51 -9.60
C VAL A 107 -45.28 25.98 -9.15
N ASN A 108 -46.09 26.82 -9.77
CA ASN A 108 -46.28 28.22 -9.39
C ASN A 108 -47.48 28.33 -8.43
N SER A 109 -47.39 27.76 -7.22
CA SER A 109 -48.50 27.78 -6.25
C SER A 109 -48.07 28.46 -4.95
N THR A 110 -48.58 29.67 -4.72
CA THR A 110 -48.64 30.28 -3.39
C THR A 110 -49.73 29.59 -2.59
N GLY A 111 -49.41 28.59 -1.75
CA GLY A 111 -50.37 28.09 -0.75
C GLY A 111 -50.44 26.58 -0.46
N LEU A 112 -49.35 25.82 -0.54
CA LEU A 112 -49.34 24.43 -0.03
C LEU A 112 -48.85 24.41 1.43
N VAL A 113 -49.68 23.94 2.36
CA VAL A 113 -49.35 23.75 3.78
C VAL A 113 -49.26 22.25 4.06
N ILE A 114 -48.08 21.76 4.44
CA ILE A 114 -47.85 20.35 4.80
C ILE A 114 -47.61 20.27 6.32
N ASN A 115 -48.41 19.45 7.00
CA ASN A 115 -48.39 19.29 8.46
C ASN A 115 -47.76 17.95 8.94
N GLY A 116 -47.27 17.10 8.02
CA GLY A 116 -46.56 15.83 8.31
C GLY A 116 -45.09 15.80 7.83
N ASP A 117 -44.37 14.71 8.14
CA ASP A 117 -42.96 14.54 7.73
C ASP A 117 -42.88 14.42 6.19
N THR A 118 -41.87 15.07 5.58
CA THR A 118 -41.74 15.15 4.12
C THR A 118 -40.34 14.73 3.67
N THR A 119 -40.28 13.80 2.72
CA THR A 119 -39.02 13.36 2.08
C THR A 119 -39.06 13.68 0.59
N PHE A 120 -38.03 14.39 0.11
CA PHE A 120 -37.85 14.68 -1.31
C PHE A 120 -36.71 13.84 -1.89
N THR A 121 -36.98 13.16 -3.00
CA THR A 121 -35.95 12.49 -3.80
C THR A 121 -35.80 13.23 -5.12
N ASN A 122 -34.59 13.77 -5.39
CA ASN A 122 -34.01 14.07 -6.71
C ASN A 122 -33.76 15.55 -7.13
N ASP A 123 -32.84 15.64 -8.10
CA ASP A 123 -32.03 16.77 -8.57
C ASP A 123 -32.77 17.96 -9.21
N SER A 124 -32.36 19.15 -8.76
CA SER A 124 -32.33 20.44 -9.48
C SER A 124 -33.65 21.13 -9.88
N TYR A 125 -34.35 21.82 -8.96
CA TYR A 125 -35.31 22.90 -9.29
C TYR A 125 -35.57 23.86 -8.11
N SER A 126 -36.05 25.08 -8.40
CA SER A 126 -36.27 26.18 -7.43
C SER A 126 -37.74 26.37 -7.00
N PRO A 127 -38.17 25.80 -5.86
CA PRO A 127 -39.45 26.13 -5.23
C PRO A 127 -39.32 27.13 -4.06
N SER A 128 -40.41 27.86 -3.77
CA SER A 128 -40.60 28.59 -2.51
C SER A 128 -41.61 27.83 -1.64
N PHE A 129 -41.22 27.40 -0.43
CA PHE A 129 -42.09 26.65 0.47
C PHE A 129 -42.32 27.38 1.80
N VAL A 130 -43.51 27.25 2.37
CA VAL A 130 -43.85 27.66 3.74
C VAL A 130 -44.26 26.41 4.51
N ILE A 131 -43.48 26.01 5.51
CA ILE A 131 -43.67 24.72 6.19
C ILE A 131 -43.84 24.93 7.69
N VAL A 132 -44.79 24.19 8.26
CA VAL A 132 -45.32 24.49 9.59
C VAL A 132 -44.79 23.53 10.66
N ARG A 133 -44.42 22.24 10.44
CA ARG A 133 -43.80 21.37 11.51
C ARG A 133 -42.90 20.17 11.11
N LYS A 134 -42.07 19.79 12.12
CA LYS A 134 -41.21 18.62 12.42
C LYS A 134 -39.85 18.42 11.73
N GLN A 135 -39.75 17.83 10.55
CA GLN A 135 -38.44 17.43 9.98
C GLN A 135 -38.47 17.44 8.45
N MET A 136 -37.38 17.90 7.84
CA MET A 136 -37.18 17.88 6.39
C MET A 136 -35.83 17.27 6.06
N ASP A 137 -35.84 16.21 5.26
CA ASP A 137 -34.61 15.57 4.76
C ASP A 137 -34.61 15.61 3.22
N PHE A 138 -33.55 16.21 2.67
CA PHE A 138 -33.25 16.18 1.24
C PHE A 138 -32.24 15.07 0.95
N GLN A 139 -32.61 14.14 0.07
CA GLN A 139 -31.71 13.11 -0.45
C GLN A 139 -31.37 13.39 -1.93
N GLY A 140 -30.06 13.54 -2.23
CA GLY A 140 -29.53 13.96 -3.54
C GLY A 140 -29.04 15.41 -3.57
N ALA A 141 -28.36 15.80 -4.66
CA ALA A 141 -27.79 17.14 -4.82
C ALA A 141 -28.90 18.20 -5.02
N VAL A 142 -28.85 19.29 -4.25
CA VAL A 142 -29.89 20.32 -4.24
C VAL A 142 -29.35 21.67 -4.73
N ASP A 143 -29.86 22.12 -5.88
CA ASP A 143 -29.62 23.48 -6.39
C ASP A 143 -30.81 24.40 -6.08
N PHE A 144 -30.61 25.34 -5.16
CA PHE A 144 -31.61 26.32 -4.75
C PHE A 144 -31.66 27.56 -5.66
N GLY A 145 -30.81 27.65 -6.69
CA GLY A 145 -30.74 28.79 -7.58
C GLY A 145 -30.23 30.08 -6.91
N LYS A 146 -30.58 31.25 -7.47
CA LYS A 146 -29.95 32.53 -7.10
C LYS A 146 -30.41 33.10 -5.75
N ARG A 147 -31.64 32.86 -5.30
CA ARG A 147 -32.20 33.38 -4.04
C ARG A 147 -33.29 32.47 -3.53
N SER A 148 -32.99 31.73 -2.47
CA SER A 148 -33.98 30.86 -1.83
C SER A 148 -34.19 31.25 -0.37
N VAL A 149 -35.46 31.31 0.02
CA VAL A 149 -35.89 31.55 1.38
C VAL A 149 -36.57 30.28 1.90
N LEU A 150 -35.95 29.64 2.87
CA LEU A 150 -36.55 28.55 3.64
C LEU A 150 -37.08 29.15 4.95
N SER A 151 -38.40 29.25 5.08
CA SER A 151 -39.04 29.76 6.29
C SER A 151 -39.66 28.61 7.08
N LEU A 152 -39.12 28.39 8.28
CA LEU A 152 -39.58 27.40 9.25
C LEU A 152 -40.39 28.15 10.32
N SER A 153 -41.68 27.87 10.41
CA SER A 153 -42.56 28.51 11.40
C SER A 153 -43.00 27.55 12.50
N GLY A 154 -43.24 28.06 13.70
CA GLY A 154 -43.86 27.33 14.83
C GLY A 154 -42.88 26.71 15.84
N THR A 155 -43.43 26.20 16.94
CA THR A 155 -42.67 25.72 18.12
C THR A 155 -42.12 24.29 17.97
N GLY A 156 -41.03 23.98 18.68
CA GLY A 156 -40.40 22.64 18.78
C GLY A 156 -39.09 22.49 17.98
N THR A 157 -38.41 21.34 18.11
CA THR A 157 -37.22 20.99 17.31
C THR A 157 -37.57 20.93 15.83
N LYS A 158 -36.78 21.60 15.00
CA LYS A 158 -36.85 21.53 13.54
C LYS A 158 -35.47 21.10 13.03
N SER A 159 -35.42 20.09 12.19
CA SER A 159 -34.19 19.71 11.49
C SER A 159 -34.37 19.86 9.99
N VAL A 160 -33.31 20.33 9.35
CA VAL A 160 -33.14 20.34 7.90
C VAL A 160 -31.85 19.59 7.60
N GLY A 161 -31.99 18.38 7.04
CA GLY A 161 -30.88 17.55 6.61
C GLY A 161 -30.62 17.68 5.11
N PHE A 162 -29.37 17.94 4.73
CA PHE A 162 -28.88 17.87 3.36
C PHE A 162 -27.85 16.73 3.27
N ALA A 163 -28.24 15.62 2.64
CA ALA A 163 -27.39 14.42 2.54
C ALA A 163 -26.29 14.53 1.46
N ASP A 164 -26.33 15.54 0.59
CA ASP A 164 -25.42 15.74 -0.54
C ASP A 164 -25.16 17.25 -0.76
N SER A 165 -24.27 17.60 -1.72
CA SER A 165 -23.85 18.99 -2.00
C SER A 165 -24.99 19.97 -2.28
N VAL A 166 -24.89 21.17 -1.69
CA VAL A 166 -25.86 22.28 -1.87
C VAL A 166 -25.21 23.44 -2.62
N THR A 167 -25.83 23.89 -3.71
CA THR A 167 -25.40 25.08 -4.47
C THR A 167 -26.45 26.20 -4.38
N SER A 168 -26.02 27.42 -3.99
CA SER A 168 -26.88 28.61 -3.89
C SER A 168 -26.07 29.92 -3.95
N GLN A 169 -26.59 31.00 -4.55
CA GLN A 169 -25.96 32.32 -4.35
C GLN A 169 -26.28 32.92 -2.97
N GLU A 170 -27.54 32.79 -2.52
CA GLU A 170 -28.02 33.28 -1.22
C GLU A 170 -29.04 32.28 -0.66
N LEU A 171 -28.70 31.61 0.45
CA LEU A 171 -29.62 30.76 1.21
C LEU A 171 -30.05 31.49 2.49
N ASN A 172 -31.33 31.87 2.57
CA ASN A 172 -31.91 32.49 3.76
C ASN A 172 -32.75 31.45 4.52
N ILE A 173 -32.28 31.03 5.69
CA ILE A 173 -33.03 30.16 6.59
C ILE A 173 -33.60 31.02 7.71
N SER A 174 -34.93 31.17 7.76
CA SER A 174 -35.60 31.94 8.81
C SER A 174 -36.41 31.01 9.71
N ALA A 175 -36.21 31.09 11.03
CA ALA A 175 -37.04 30.40 12.02
C ALA A 175 -37.87 31.43 12.79
N SER A 176 -39.20 31.29 12.80
CA SER A 176 -40.09 32.17 13.57
C SER A 176 -41.13 31.38 14.37
N GLY A 177 -41.16 31.55 15.69
CA GLY A 177 -42.14 30.90 16.56
C GLY A 177 -41.79 31.03 18.03
N GLY A 178 -42.69 31.61 18.82
CA GLY A 178 -42.46 31.82 20.26
C GLY A 178 -42.28 30.51 21.04
N GLY A 179 -41.06 30.27 21.54
CA GLY A 179 -40.67 29.08 22.31
C GLY A 179 -39.27 28.58 21.92
N THR A 180 -38.73 27.61 22.64
CA THR A 180 -37.42 27.02 22.34
C THR A 180 -37.47 26.29 20.99
N THR A 181 -36.93 26.93 19.96
CA THR A 181 -36.79 26.33 18.62
C THR A 181 -35.32 25.93 18.46
N THR A 182 -35.08 24.63 18.36
CA THR A 182 -33.75 24.11 18.00
C THR A 182 -33.74 23.88 16.50
N LEU A 183 -32.88 24.61 15.79
CA LEU A 183 -32.64 24.41 14.36
C LEU A 183 -31.38 23.57 14.20
N GLY A 184 -31.55 22.32 13.77
CA GLY A 184 -30.44 21.46 13.35
C GLY A 184 -30.28 21.51 11.84
N VAL A 185 -29.21 22.10 11.33
CA VAL A 185 -28.83 22.03 9.92
C VAL A 185 -27.65 21.08 9.80
N THR A 186 -27.81 20.01 9.04
CA THR A 186 -26.74 19.03 8.80
C THR A 186 -26.40 19.04 7.31
N PHE A 187 -25.13 19.18 6.99
CA PHE A 187 -24.59 19.03 5.64
C PHE A 187 -23.63 17.86 5.68
N ASP A 188 -23.94 16.76 4.99
CA ASP A 188 -23.06 15.60 4.94
C ASP A 188 -21.91 15.77 3.92
N ASP A 189 -21.97 16.81 3.06
CA ASP A 189 -20.98 17.12 2.03
C ASP A 189 -20.81 18.67 1.82
N THR A 190 -20.02 19.07 0.81
CA THR A 190 -19.51 20.43 0.59
C THR A 190 -20.62 21.47 0.27
N LEU A 191 -20.65 22.60 1.01
CA LEU A 191 -21.52 23.75 0.74
C LEU A 191 -20.83 24.77 -0.17
N ALA A 192 -21.33 24.97 -1.39
CA ALA A 192 -20.85 25.99 -2.32
C ALA A 192 -21.85 27.16 -2.41
N ALA A 193 -21.89 28.00 -1.36
CA ALA A 193 -22.76 29.17 -1.30
C ALA A 193 -22.00 30.50 -1.18
N SER A 194 -22.44 31.54 -1.90
CA SER A 194 -21.85 32.89 -1.84
C SER A 194 -22.24 33.65 -0.55
N GLY A 195 -23.34 33.25 0.09
CA GLY A 195 -23.79 33.76 1.39
C GLY A 195 -24.85 32.85 2.03
N LEU A 196 -24.65 32.51 3.31
CA LEU A 196 -25.62 31.82 4.16
C LEU A 196 -26.13 32.81 5.22
N PHE A 197 -27.43 33.07 5.22
CA PHE A 197 -28.07 33.95 6.18
C PHE A 197 -29.03 33.13 7.05
N ILE A 198 -28.74 33.02 8.35
CA ILE A 198 -29.62 32.36 9.31
C ILE A 198 -30.21 33.43 10.22
N THR A 199 -31.51 33.64 10.13
CA THR A 199 -32.23 34.61 10.96
C THR A 199 -33.15 33.84 11.91
N ALA A 200 -32.90 33.93 13.21
CA ALA A 200 -33.78 33.34 14.22
C ALA A 200 -34.36 34.45 15.12
N ASP A 201 -35.57 34.26 15.63
CA ASP A 201 -36.13 35.17 16.64
C ASP A 201 -35.40 35.05 17.99
N SER A 202 -35.67 36.00 18.90
CA SER A 202 -34.99 36.17 20.19
C SER A 202 -35.14 35.01 21.18
N SER A 203 -35.75 33.88 20.79
CA SER A 203 -35.97 32.70 21.64
C SER A 203 -35.41 31.38 21.10
N ALA A 204 -34.71 31.41 19.95
CA ALA A 204 -34.17 30.21 19.31
C ALA A 204 -32.73 29.87 19.76
N ASP A 205 -32.45 28.58 19.94
CA ASP A 205 -31.11 28.04 20.23
C ASP A 205 -30.58 27.36 18.94
N ILE A 206 -29.52 27.89 18.35
CA ILE A 206 -28.95 27.39 17.07
C ILE A 206 -27.78 26.47 17.41
N ARG A 207 -27.89 25.19 17.03
CA ARG A 207 -26.83 24.19 17.26
C ARG A 207 -26.40 23.57 15.93
N PHE A 208 -25.11 23.63 15.64
CA PHE A 208 -24.49 22.88 14.56
C PHE A 208 -23.96 21.57 15.16
N ASN A 209 -24.47 20.43 14.69
CA ASN A 209 -24.10 19.12 15.23
C ASN A 209 -22.84 18.54 14.55
N ASP A 210 -22.31 19.17 13.50
CA ASP A 210 -21.14 18.69 12.75
C ASP A 210 -20.25 19.83 12.21
N VAL A 211 -19.04 19.49 11.77
CA VAL A 211 -18.03 20.44 11.27
C VAL A 211 -18.44 21.03 9.92
N VAL A 212 -18.77 22.32 9.89
CA VAL A 212 -19.03 23.04 8.63
C VAL A 212 -17.69 23.37 7.98
N THR A 213 -17.33 22.64 6.93
CA THR A 213 -16.08 22.84 6.19
C THR A 213 -16.36 23.65 4.92
N PHE A 214 -15.84 24.87 4.80
CA PHE A 214 -15.97 25.69 3.59
C PHE A 214 -14.79 25.41 2.64
N SER A 215 -15.07 24.98 1.40
CA SER A 215 -14.03 24.79 0.37
C SER A 215 -13.68 26.13 -0.29
N PRO A 216 -12.40 26.56 -0.27
CA PRO A 216 -11.99 27.85 -0.82
C PRO A 216 -11.76 27.74 -2.33
N THR A 217 -12.82 27.79 -3.13
CA THR A 217 -12.71 27.87 -4.60
C THR A 217 -13.53 29.03 -5.17
N ALA A 218 -13.28 30.26 -4.69
CA ALA A 218 -13.44 31.55 -5.41
C ALA A 218 -13.16 32.71 -4.42
N ASP A 219 -12.76 33.88 -4.94
CA ASP A 219 -12.57 35.14 -4.19
C ASP A 219 -13.81 35.53 -3.35
N ILE A 220 -13.86 35.11 -2.08
CA ILE A 220 -14.85 35.62 -1.11
C ILE A 220 -14.07 36.28 0.04
N THR A 221 -13.97 37.61 -0.01
CA THR A 221 -13.46 38.42 1.10
C THR A 221 -14.51 38.44 2.21
N SER A 222 -14.33 37.57 3.20
CA SER A 222 -15.03 37.53 4.50
C SER A 222 -16.49 37.05 4.47
N PRO A 223 -16.80 35.80 4.88
CA PRO A 223 -18.18 35.44 5.23
C PRO A 223 -18.63 36.28 6.43
N VAL A 224 -19.72 37.02 6.30
CA VAL A 224 -20.29 37.83 7.38
C VAL A 224 -21.26 36.95 8.18
N PHE A 225 -20.89 36.61 9.41
CA PHE A 225 -21.78 35.97 10.38
C PHE A 225 -22.45 37.05 11.24
N GLN A 226 -23.73 37.36 11.01
CA GLN A 226 -24.53 38.22 11.89
C GLN A 226 -25.45 37.37 12.75
N LEU A 227 -25.12 37.21 14.03
CA LEU A 227 -25.97 36.58 15.03
C LEU A 227 -26.65 37.66 15.88
N ASN A 228 -27.96 37.83 15.71
CA ASN A 228 -28.75 38.67 16.61
C ASN A 228 -29.15 37.85 17.84
N LYS A 229 -28.41 38.04 18.97
CA LYS A 229 -28.66 37.50 20.32
C LYS A 229 -28.92 35.99 20.39
N GLY A 230 -27.85 35.22 20.58
CA GLY A 230 -27.86 33.80 20.95
C GLY A 230 -26.44 33.27 21.17
N ALA A 231 -26.27 32.24 22.01
CA ALA A 231 -24.97 31.60 22.22
C ALA A 231 -24.51 30.87 20.94
N ALA A 232 -23.26 31.08 20.52
CA ALA A 232 -22.71 30.41 19.36
C ALA A 232 -21.33 29.84 19.68
N THR A 233 -21.11 28.58 19.31
CA THR A 233 -19.79 27.95 19.31
C THR A 233 -19.22 28.06 17.89
N LEU A 234 -18.18 28.87 17.70
CA LEU A 234 -17.52 29.05 16.41
C LEU A 234 -16.39 28.00 16.28
N GLY A 235 -16.63 26.92 15.54
CA GLY A 235 -15.61 25.94 15.16
C GLY A 235 -15.12 26.20 13.74
N GLY A 236 -13.85 26.57 13.58
CA GLY A 236 -13.15 26.65 12.29
C GLY A 236 -13.45 27.91 11.45
N GLY A 237 -12.51 28.86 11.41
CA GLY A 237 -12.54 30.03 10.51
C GLY A 237 -12.16 31.35 11.19
N ASN A 238 -11.84 32.39 10.39
CA ASN A 238 -11.66 33.77 10.87
C ASN A 238 -12.97 34.30 11.47
N GLY A 239 -12.99 34.53 12.79
CA GLY A 239 -14.15 35.05 13.50
C GLY A 239 -14.00 36.53 13.79
N SER A 240 -14.95 37.35 13.33
CA SER A 240 -15.06 38.77 13.73
C SER A 240 -16.31 38.95 14.58
N LEU A 241 -16.13 39.35 15.84
CA LEU A 241 -17.24 39.68 16.75
C LEU A 241 -17.50 41.20 16.63
N VAL A 242 -18.30 41.60 15.63
CA VAL A 242 -18.64 43.03 15.39
C VAL A 242 -20.01 43.35 15.99
N GLY A 243 -20.05 44.33 16.90
CA GLY A 243 -21.31 44.96 17.35
C GLY A 243 -22.25 44.10 18.21
N MET A 244 -21.74 43.09 18.91
CA MET A 244 -22.56 42.24 19.79
C MET A 244 -22.46 42.67 21.26
N ASP A 245 -23.62 42.78 21.92
CA ASP A 245 -23.73 42.98 23.37
C ASP A 245 -24.03 41.67 24.11
N ASN A 246 -23.29 41.37 25.19
CA ASN A 246 -23.48 40.20 26.05
C ASN A 246 -23.48 38.87 25.29
N VAL A 247 -22.41 38.57 24.53
CA VAL A 247 -22.20 37.22 24.01
C VAL A 247 -21.79 36.34 25.19
N ASN A 248 -22.79 35.79 25.88
CA ASN A 248 -22.57 34.78 26.90
C ASN A 248 -22.09 33.51 26.20
N LEU A 249 -20.77 33.37 26.06
CA LEU A 249 -20.11 32.11 25.72
C LEU A 249 -20.21 31.19 26.95
N GLY A 250 -21.45 30.79 27.25
CA GLY A 250 -21.82 30.17 28.52
C GLY A 250 -20.89 29.05 28.92
N ALA A 251 -20.14 29.27 29.99
CA ALA A 251 -19.28 28.28 30.61
C ALA A 251 -20.13 27.20 31.28
N THR A 252 -20.61 26.20 30.51
CA THR A 252 -20.80 24.87 31.07
C THR A 252 -19.46 24.16 31.13
N SER A 253 -18.56 24.60 32.02
CA SER A 253 -17.29 23.92 32.40
C SER A 253 -16.32 23.50 31.27
N GLY A 254 -16.57 23.89 30.03
CA GLY A 254 -15.80 23.50 28.86
C GLY A 254 -15.08 24.70 28.30
N THR A 255 -13.75 24.62 28.25
CA THR A 255 -12.89 25.50 27.46
C THR A 255 -13.53 25.80 26.11
N ALA A 256 -13.78 27.06 25.77
CA ALA A 256 -14.15 27.46 24.42
C ALA A 256 -12.91 27.26 23.53
N PRO A 257 -12.86 26.21 22.68
CA PRO A 257 -11.68 25.96 21.87
C PRO A 257 -11.86 26.79 20.59
N PHE A 258 -11.21 27.95 20.49
CA PHE A 258 -10.95 28.56 19.19
C PHE A 258 -9.86 27.71 18.51
N ARG A 259 -10.26 26.54 17.99
CA ARG A 259 -9.39 25.68 17.20
C ARG A 259 -9.40 26.20 15.77
N ASN A 260 -8.24 26.55 15.23
CA ASN A 260 -7.99 27.01 13.86
C ASN A 260 -8.48 28.43 13.49
N ALA A 261 -8.68 29.36 14.43
CA ALA A 261 -8.97 30.76 14.06
C ALA A 261 -7.66 31.52 13.79
N THR A 262 -7.38 31.90 12.54
CA THR A 262 -6.19 32.70 12.20
C THR A 262 -6.24 34.13 12.79
N SER A 263 -7.43 34.63 13.14
CA SER A 263 -7.60 35.90 13.87
C SER A 263 -8.91 35.94 14.67
N LEU A 264 -8.88 36.50 15.89
CA LEU A 264 -10.04 36.92 16.68
C LEU A 264 -10.07 38.45 16.72
N ILE A 265 -11.14 39.07 16.21
CA ILE A 265 -11.30 40.53 16.23
C ILE A 265 -12.41 40.92 17.20
N LEU A 266 -12.05 41.70 18.22
CA LEU A 266 -12.93 42.35 19.18
C LEU A 266 -13.08 43.83 18.76
N ASP A 267 -14.11 44.15 17.98
CA ASP A 267 -14.24 45.49 17.37
C ASP A 267 -15.19 46.42 18.14
N ASN A 268 -14.65 47.37 18.92
CA ASN A 268 -15.38 48.42 19.65
C ASN A 268 -15.69 49.68 18.85
N GLY A 269 -15.45 49.71 17.54
CA GLY A 269 -15.58 50.92 16.73
C GLY A 269 -16.95 51.62 16.77
N SER A 270 -18.03 50.91 17.14
CA SER A 270 -19.40 51.42 17.15
C SER A 270 -20.12 51.40 18.50
N PHE A 271 -19.61 50.69 19.51
CA PHE A 271 -20.26 50.53 20.82
C PHE A 271 -19.22 50.41 21.95
N ALA A 272 -19.46 51.11 23.06
CA ALA A 272 -18.61 51.10 24.25
C ALA A 272 -19.00 49.91 25.13
N ASN A 273 -18.68 48.71 24.67
CA ASN A 273 -18.94 47.51 25.44
C ASN A 273 -17.63 46.92 25.95
N ASN A 274 -17.57 46.71 27.25
CA ASN A 274 -16.37 46.28 27.98
C ASN A 274 -16.40 44.78 28.37
N ASP A 275 -17.53 44.09 28.16
CA ASP A 275 -17.76 42.69 28.56
C ASP A 275 -18.29 41.87 27.38
N ARG A 276 -17.56 41.80 26.27
CA ARG A 276 -18.02 41.02 25.11
C ARG A 276 -17.77 39.54 25.31
N ILE A 277 -16.62 39.24 25.92
CA ILE A 277 -16.28 37.92 26.41
C ILE A 277 -16.41 37.96 27.92
N ASP A 278 -17.03 36.93 28.50
CA ASP A 278 -17.12 36.80 29.96
C ASP A 278 -15.72 36.83 30.59
N ASP A 279 -15.51 37.66 31.60
CA ASP A 279 -14.25 37.81 32.35
C ASP A 279 -13.70 36.48 32.90
N SER A 280 -14.55 35.46 33.05
CA SER A 280 -14.16 34.12 33.50
C SER A 280 -13.82 33.15 32.36
N ALA A 281 -14.04 33.53 31.11
CA ALA A 281 -13.85 32.66 29.97
C ALA A 281 -12.36 32.40 29.70
N ALA A 282 -12.00 31.12 29.60
CA ALA A 282 -10.68 30.72 29.13
C ALA A 282 -10.64 30.75 27.59
N ILE A 283 -9.69 31.50 27.03
CA ILE A 283 -9.52 31.65 25.58
C ILE A 283 -8.25 30.90 25.17
N ASN A 284 -8.37 29.91 24.30
CA ASN A 284 -7.21 29.24 23.71
C ASN A 284 -6.88 29.91 22.37
N ILE A 285 -5.67 30.44 22.20
CA ILE A 285 -5.18 31.06 20.97
C ILE A 285 -4.08 30.14 20.41
N GLU A 286 -4.22 29.65 19.18
CA GLU A 286 -3.27 28.73 18.57
C GLU A 286 -2.12 29.47 17.84
N SER A 287 -1.15 28.69 17.30
CA SER A 287 -0.03 29.20 16.49
C SER A 287 -0.51 30.14 15.38
N GLY A 288 0.16 31.28 15.21
CA GLY A 288 -0.07 32.18 14.07
C GLY A 288 -1.37 32.98 14.15
N SER A 289 -2.12 32.87 15.25
CA SER A 289 -3.36 33.61 15.46
C SER A 289 -3.11 35.07 15.85
N VAL A 290 -3.97 35.97 15.37
CA VAL A 290 -3.98 37.39 15.75
C VAL A 290 -5.20 37.72 16.60
N LEU A 291 -5.01 38.14 17.85
CA LEU A 291 -6.06 38.78 18.65
C LEU A 291 -6.03 40.29 18.40
N THR A 292 -7.03 40.82 17.71
CA THR A 292 -7.17 42.25 17.47
C THR A 292 -8.25 42.82 18.38
N LEU A 293 -7.94 43.82 19.20
CA LEU A 293 -8.90 44.68 19.88
C LEU A 293 -8.89 46.05 19.18
N ILE A 294 -10.03 46.41 18.59
CA ILE A 294 -10.24 47.74 18.01
C ILE A 294 -10.99 48.58 19.04
N GLY A 295 -10.44 49.74 19.36
CA GLY A 295 -10.98 50.71 20.29
C GLY A 295 -12.24 51.40 19.80
N ASN A 296 -12.90 52.10 20.72
CA ASN A 296 -14.09 52.88 20.41
C ASN A 296 -13.75 54.35 20.11
N SER A 297 -14.42 54.92 19.12
CA SER A 297 -14.34 56.33 18.76
C SER A 297 -15.03 57.29 19.74
N ILE A 298 -15.90 56.79 20.64
CA ILE A 298 -16.73 57.64 21.51
C ILE A 298 -16.53 57.44 23.03
N ALA A 299 -15.74 56.45 23.47
CA ALA A 299 -15.47 56.22 24.89
C ALA A 299 -14.20 55.38 25.09
N ASP A 300 -13.64 55.44 26.30
CA ASP A 300 -12.62 54.49 26.75
C ASP A 300 -13.19 53.07 26.77
N VAL A 301 -12.40 52.11 26.29
CA VAL A 301 -12.77 50.69 26.29
C VAL A 301 -11.77 49.93 27.14
N THR A 302 -12.27 49.13 28.07
CA THR A 302 -11.50 48.10 28.76
C THR A 302 -12.16 46.77 28.49
N GLU A 303 -11.49 45.88 27.78
CA GLU A 303 -11.93 44.48 27.64
C GLU A 303 -11.15 43.64 28.65
N VAL A 304 -11.85 42.93 29.53
CA VAL A 304 -11.24 41.98 30.47
C VAL A 304 -11.43 40.57 29.95
N LEU A 305 -10.32 39.87 29.70
CA LEU A 305 -10.32 38.46 29.34
C LEU A 305 -9.96 37.62 30.57
N GLY A 306 -10.57 36.45 30.66
CA GLY A 306 -10.23 35.42 31.62
C GLY A 306 -8.83 34.83 31.39
N THR A 307 -8.72 33.51 31.53
CA THR A 307 -7.43 32.85 31.26
C THR A 307 -7.18 32.71 29.76
N VAL A 308 -6.22 33.43 29.21
CA VAL A 308 -5.76 33.23 27.83
C VAL A 308 -4.67 32.17 27.81
N ASN A 309 -4.89 31.05 27.13
CA ASN A 309 -3.90 30.00 26.89
C ASN A 309 -3.31 30.17 25.48
N LEU A 310 -2.02 30.48 25.37
CA LEU A 310 -1.32 30.52 24.08
C LEU A 310 -0.79 29.11 23.74
N GLY A 311 -1.24 28.57 22.61
CA GLY A 311 -0.75 27.36 21.95
C GLY A 311 0.59 27.60 21.25
N ALA A 312 1.36 26.56 20.94
CA ALA A 312 2.71 26.69 20.36
C ALA A 312 2.75 27.54 19.08
N GLY A 313 3.76 28.41 18.91
CA GLY A 313 3.96 29.32 17.77
C GLY A 313 3.66 30.81 18.05
N ASP A 314 4.04 31.70 17.13
CA ASP A 314 3.93 33.15 17.33
C ASP A 314 2.47 33.61 17.41
N THR A 315 2.14 34.44 18.39
CA THR A 315 0.78 35.01 18.56
C THR A 315 0.86 36.53 18.54
N ALA A 316 -0.03 37.19 17.80
CA ALA A 316 -0.05 38.64 17.72
C ALA A 316 -1.24 39.24 18.46
N PHE A 317 -1.00 40.24 19.30
CA PHE A 317 -2.02 41.11 19.89
C PHE A 317 -1.99 42.44 19.15
N HIS A 318 -3.06 42.77 18.44
CA HIS A 318 -3.21 44.06 17.77
C HIS A 318 -4.17 44.95 18.56
N LEU A 319 -3.68 46.04 19.12
CA LEU A 319 -4.49 47.02 19.84
C LEU A 319 -4.63 48.28 19.00
N GLN A 320 -5.73 48.42 18.29
CA GLN A 320 -6.02 49.62 17.52
C GLN A 320 -6.78 50.59 18.42
N ASN A 321 -6.30 51.82 18.54
CA ASN A 321 -6.95 52.82 19.39
C ASN A 321 -7.59 53.94 18.57
N ASP A 322 -8.65 54.56 19.09
CA ASP A 322 -9.06 55.89 18.62
C ASP A 322 -8.12 56.95 19.22
N PRO A 323 -7.75 58.02 18.48
CA PRO A 323 -6.89 59.08 19.01
C PRO A 323 -7.44 59.78 20.28
N SER A 324 -8.76 59.72 20.51
CA SER A 324 -9.46 60.52 21.52
C SER A 324 -9.81 59.74 22.79
N HIS A 325 -9.66 58.41 22.79
CA HIS A 325 -10.02 57.53 23.90
C HIS A 325 -8.97 56.44 24.09
N SER A 326 -8.95 55.75 25.22
CA SER A 326 -8.02 54.67 25.53
C SER A 326 -8.64 53.30 25.25
N THR A 327 -7.79 52.35 24.84
CA THR A 327 -8.17 50.95 24.63
C THR A 327 -7.29 50.07 25.51
N VAL A 328 -7.89 49.43 26.50
CA VAL A 328 -7.21 48.54 27.44
C VAL A 328 -7.67 47.11 27.18
N LEU A 329 -6.72 46.22 26.91
CA LEU A 329 -6.95 44.79 26.98
C LEU A 329 -6.33 44.28 28.27
N GLN A 330 -7.15 43.81 29.20
CA GLN A 330 -6.71 43.19 30.44
C GLN A 330 -6.87 41.68 30.35
N ILE A 331 -5.83 40.94 30.72
CA ILE A 331 -5.84 39.47 30.75
C ILE A 331 -5.59 39.04 32.19
N THR A 332 -6.58 38.40 32.82
CA THR A 332 -6.53 38.03 34.24
C THR A 332 -5.61 36.84 34.51
N GLY A 333 -5.38 35.99 33.53
CA GLY A 333 -4.39 34.92 33.58
C GLY A 333 -3.86 34.61 32.19
N LEU A 334 -2.55 34.55 32.01
CA LEU A 334 -1.94 34.23 30.73
C LEU A 334 -1.09 32.97 30.86
N ASN A 335 -1.60 31.85 30.37
CA ASN A 335 -0.90 30.59 30.36
C ASN A 335 -0.25 30.39 29.01
N ARG A 336 1.02 29.98 29.02
CA ARG A 336 1.74 29.64 27.81
C ARG A 336 2.05 28.17 27.84
N THR A 337 1.53 27.45 26.85
CA THR A 337 1.82 26.03 26.71
C THR A 337 3.19 25.79 26.04
N ALA A 338 3.79 26.84 25.43
CA ALA A 338 5.11 26.82 24.80
C ALA A 338 5.84 28.19 24.76
N ASP A 339 7.11 28.15 24.36
CA ASP A 339 8.06 29.27 24.22
C ASP A 339 7.84 30.11 22.94
N ASN A 340 6.63 30.69 22.81
CA ASN A 340 6.20 31.55 21.71
C ASN A 340 6.68 33.01 21.77
N VAL A 341 6.91 33.63 20.62
CA VAL A 341 7.03 35.09 20.58
C VAL A 341 5.64 35.74 20.54
N MET A 342 5.40 36.63 21.50
CA MET A 342 4.22 37.47 21.53
C MET A 342 4.51 38.78 20.80
N LEU A 343 3.81 39.03 19.69
CA LEU A 343 3.90 40.28 18.96
C LEU A 343 2.80 41.22 19.45
N VAL A 344 3.13 42.32 20.10
CA VAL A 344 2.13 43.33 20.51
C VAL A 344 2.27 44.54 19.60
N ASN A 345 1.32 44.71 18.69
CA ASN A 345 1.27 45.85 17.78
C ASN A 345 0.14 46.77 18.18
N SER A 346 0.37 48.07 18.11
CA SER A 346 -0.65 49.08 18.27
C SER A 346 -0.61 50.09 17.13
N SER A 347 -1.72 50.18 16.39
CA SER A 347 -1.95 51.23 15.41
C SER A 347 -2.40 52.49 16.15
N GLY A 348 -1.46 53.36 16.52
CA GLY A 348 -1.79 54.66 17.15
C GLY A 348 -0.73 55.32 18.04
N GLY A 349 0.35 54.64 18.43
CA GLY A 349 1.39 55.24 19.28
C GLY A 349 2.15 54.21 20.13
N ILE A 350 2.98 54.71 21.06
CA ILE A 350 3.76 53.88 22.01
C ILE A 350 2.79 53.26 23.01
N LEU A 351 2.81 51.93 23.17
CA LEU A 351 2.07 51.25 24.24
C LEU A 351 2.51 51.78 25.62
N GLY A 352 1.54 52.12 26.48
CA GLY A 352 1.78 52.36 27.91
C GLY A 352 2.45 53.68 28.31
N ALA A 353 2.67 54.64 27.41
CA ALA A 353 3.39 55.89 27.74
C ALA A 353 2.55 56.96 28.49
N SER A 354 1.43 56.58 29.14
CA SER A 354 0.37 57.44 29.71
C SER A 354 -0.63 58.04 28.69
N GLY A 355 -1.82 58.45 29.17
CA GLY A 355 -2.88 59.06 28.35
C GLY A 355 -3.76 58.06 27.56
N ASN A 356 -4.29 58.52 26.42
CA ASN A 356 -5.12 57.77 25.47
C ASN A 356 -4.28 56.82 24.60
N THR A 357 -3.35 56.09 25.20
CA THR A 357 -2.56 55.07 24.50
C THR A 357 -3.14 53.68 24.77
N PRO A 358 -3.10 52.77 23.80
CA PRO A 358 -3.53 51.40 24.01
C PRO A 358 -2.65 50.72 25.07
N ARG A 359 -3.24 49.86 25.90
CA ARG A 359 -2.54 49.12 26.96
C ARG A 359 -2.90 47.64 26.92
N LEU A 360 -1.88 46.80 27.10
CA LEU A 360 -2.03 45.38 27.40
C LEU A 360 -1.65 45.16 28.87
N LEU A 361 -2.65 44.92 29.72
CA LEU A 361 -2.46 44.59 31.13
C LEU A 361 -2.56 43.07 31.30
N ILE A 362 -1.65 42.48 32.06
CA ILE A 362 -1.65 41.04 32.32
C ILE A 362 -1.47 40.86 33.82
N ASP A 363 -2.51 40.39 34.48
CA ASP A 363 -2.49 40.19 35.92
C ASP A 363 -1.60 39.00 36.26
N ASN A 364 -0.81 39.12 37.34
CA ASN A 364 0.15 38.09 37.79
C ASN A 364 1.19 37.67 36.73
N ALA A 365 1.61 38.57 35.83
CA ALA A 365 2.67 38.29 34.87
C ALA A 365 3.97 37.87 35.60
N SER A 366 4.32 36.58 35.52
CA SER A 366 5.60 36.10 36.02
C SER A 366 6.75 36.73 35.22
N ALA A 367 7.87 37.05 35.88
CA ALA A 367 9.00 37.79 35.30
C ALA A 367 9.59 37.20 33.99
N GLY A 368 9.29 35.94 33.65
CA GLY A 368 9.70 35.30 32.40
C GLY A 368 8.88 35.69 31.16
N PHE A 369 7.76 36.39 31.31
CA PHE A 369 6.83 36.69 30.22
C PHE A 369 7.38 37.67 29.16
N LEU A 370 8.16 38.65 29.59
CA LEU A 370 8.64 39.74 28.74
C LEU A 370 9.75 39.35 27.78
N GLY A 371 10.49 38.28 28.08
CA GLY A 371 11.68 37.89 27.31
C GLY A 371 11.39 37.50 25.85
N GLN A 372 10.12 37.28 25.52
CA GLN A 372 9.69 36.90 24.17
C GLN A 372 8.59 37.83 23.65
N THR A 373 8.56 39.09 24.09
CA THR A 373 7.56 40.07 23.65
C THR A 373 8.19 41.16 22.78
N ILE A 374 7.68 41.31 21.54
CA ILE A 374 8.08 42.39 20.63
C ILE A 374 6.95 43.42 20.61
N VAL A 375 7.23 44.67 20.96
CA VAL A 375 6.23 45.74 21.04
C VAL A 375 6.42 46.72 19.88
N ASN A 376 5.41 46.91 19.03
CA ASN A 376 5.44 47.88 17.93
C ASN A 376 6.68 47.77 17.02
N GLY A 377 7.16 46.54 16.80
CA GLY A 377 8.39 46.28 16.05
C GLY A 377 9.68 46.72 16.75
N THR A 378 9.59 47.23 17.99
CA THR A 378 10.74 47.44 18.86
C THR A 378 11.05 46.17 19.65
N SER A 379 12.33 45.89 19.75
CA SER A 379 12.89 44.58 20.11
C SER A 379 12.83 44.22 21.59
N PHE A 380 12.41 45.17 22.43
CA PHE A 380 12.49 45.05 23.88
C PHE A 380 11.19 45.53 24.50
N ALA A 381 10.60 44.70 25.35
CA ALA A 381 9.40 45.02 26.13
C ALA A 381 9.70 45.03 27.62
N GLU A 382 9.16 46.01 28.32
CA GLU A 382 9.06 46.08 29.78
C GLU A 382 7.60 45.93 30.19
N TYR A 383 7.36 45.45 31.41
CA TYR A 383 6.04 45.38 32.02
C TYR A 383 6.03 46.24 33.28
N SER A 384 5.00 47.06 33.42
CA SER A 384 4.67 47.73 34.67
C SER A 384 3.21 47.50 34.97
N GLU A 385 2.86 47.25 36.24
CA GLU A 385 1.47 47.09 36.68
C GLU A 385 0.59 48.30 36.30
N THR A 386 1.16 49.50 36.20
CA THR A 386 0.43 50.74 35.88
C THR A 386 0.28 50.97 34.37
N ASN A 387 1.32 50.63 33.60
CA ASN A 387 1.43 50.99 32.18
C ASN A 387 1.25 49.80 31.23
N GLY A 388 1.19 48.58 31.77
CA GLY A 388 1.14 47.34 31.01
C GLY A 388 2.46 47.02 30.31
N VAL A 389 2.36 46.25 29.23
CA VAL A 389 3.46 45.95 28.33
C VAL A 389 3.83 47.21 27.52
N SER A 390 5.06 47.70 27.64
CA SER A 390 5.58 48.89 26.95
C SER A 390 6.92 48.63 26.28
N ALA A 391 7.26 49.38 25.23
CA ALA A 391 8.58 49.33 24.60
C ALA A 391 9.67 49.92 25.52
N VAL A 392 10.82 49.26 25.64
CA VAL A 392 11.97 49.78 26.41
C VAL A 392 12.74 50.83 25.62
N SER A 393 13.21 51.88 26.27
CA SER A 393 14.13 52.83 25.65
C SER A 393 15.48 52.17 25.37
N SER A 394 15.82 51.99 24.09
CA SER A 394 17.12 51.47 23.67
C SER A 394 18.11 52.60 23.37
N VAL A 395 19.39 52.37 23.64
CA VAL A 395 20.48 53.24 23.17
C VAL A 395 20.81 52.86 21.73
N ALA A 396 20.98 53.85 20.85
CA ALA A 396 21.20 53.64 19.42
C ALA A 396 22.66 53.29 19.05
N SER A 397 23.54 53.08 20.03
CA SER A 397 24.96 52.80 19.83
C SER A 397 25.48 51.85 20.90
N ALA A 398 26.30 50.88 20.50
CA ALA A 398 27.01 49.98 21.39
C ALA A 398 28.20 50.67 22.08
N ASN A 399 28.78 51.71 21.47
CA ASN A 399 29.88 52.47 22.04
C ASN A 399 29.37 53.43 23.12
N GLY A 400 29.66 53.11 24.39
CA GLY A 400 29.22 53.90 25.55
C GLY A 400 27.97 53.37 26.24
N ALA A 401 27.42 52.24 25.78
CA ALA A 401 26.37 51.51 26.48
C ALA A 401 26.87 50.97 27.83
N LEU A 402 26.04 51.07 28.85
CA LEU A 402 26.24 50.48 30.17
C LEU A 402 25.71 49.04 30.20
N ALA A 403 26.14 48.26 31.21
CA ALA A 403 25.71 46.87 31.39
C ALA A 403 24.17 46.68 31.57
N SER A 404 23.48 47.75 31.97
CA SER A 404 22.02 47.83 32.12
C SER A 404 21.29 48.30 30.86
N ASP A 405 22.00 48.68 29.81
CA ASP A 405 21.38 49.29 28.64
C ASP A 405 20.90 48.21 27.67
N HIS A 406 19.76 48.48 27.03
CA HIS A 406 19.30 47.73 25.86
C HIS A 406 19.83 48.44 24.60
N VAL A 407 20.57 47.75 23.74
CA VAL A 407 21.17 48.34 22.54
C VAL A 407 20.36 47.96 21.31
N ALA A 408 19.93 48.94 20.52
CA ALA A 408 19.26 48.70 19.24
C ALA A 408 20.01 49.41 18.11
N LEU A 409 20.63 48.63 17.24
CA LEU A 409 21.40 49.11 16.10
C LEU A 409 20.52 49.13 14.86
N THR A 410 20.38 50.30 14.25
CA THR A 410 19.64 50.48 12.98
C THR A 410 20.57 50.69 11.78
N SER A 411 21.88 50.77 12.02
CA SER A 411 22.94 50.86 11.03
C SER A 411 24.18 50.10 11.52
N SER A 412 25.12 49.83 10.62
CA SER A 412 26.34 49.11 10.98
C SER A 412 27.24 49.91 11.92
N GLU A 413 27.79 49.25 12.93
CA GLU A 413 28.66 49.85 13.93
C GLU A 413 29.90 48.97 14.17
N SER A 414 31.01 49.60 14.57
CA SER A 414 32.21 48.92 15.05
C SER A 414 32.40 49.20 16.53
N VAL A 415 32.46 48.15 17.34
CA VAL A 415 32.68 48.23 18.79
C VAL A 415 34.18 48.33 19.05
N LEU A 416 34.60 49.44 19.65
CA LEU A 416 36.02 49.80 19.77
C LEU A 416 36.75 49.13 20.95
N ALA A 417 36.01 48.69 21.96
CA ALA A 417 36.52 48.02 23.17
C ALA A 417 35.47 47.05 23.68
N PRO A 418 35.82 46.02 24.48
CA PRO A 418 34.85 45.10 25.02
C PRO A 418 33.74 45.85 25.78
N THR A 419 32.49 45.68 25.37
CA THR A 419 31.33 46.34 25.97
C THR A 419 30.36 45.31 26.50
N SER A 420 29.71 45.67 27.60
CA SER A 420 28.63 44.88 28.20
C SER A 420 27.34 45.64 28.11
N PHE A 421 26.26 44.98 27.68
CA PHE A 421 24.91 45.53 27.71
C PHE A 421 23.91 44.44 28.11
N GLN A 422 22.69 44.85 28.45
CA GLN A 422 21.65 43.94 28.91
C GLN A 422 21.14 43.09 27.75
N SER A 423 20.81 43.70 26.61
CA SER A 423 20.34 43.00 25.40
C SER A 423 20.78 43.71 24.12
N LEU A 424 20.72 43.01 22.99
CA LEU A 424 21.14 43.52 21.68
C LEU A 424 20.09 43.27 20.62
N ALA A 425 19.75 44.29 19.85
CA ALA A 425 18.96 44.18 18.65
C ALA A 425 19.73 44.74 17.46
N VAL A 426 19.88 43.95 16.40
CA VAL A 426 20.55 44.35 15.17
C VAL A 426 19.53 44.39 14.04
N GLY A 427 19.31 45.59 13.53
CA GLY A 427 18.38 45.89 12.45
C GLY A 427 18.76 45.20 11.13
N ALA A 428 17.78 45.10 10.23
CA ALA A 428 17.95 44.41 8.96
C ALA A 428 19.12 45.00 8.14
N GLY A 429 19.96 44.13 7.59
CA GLY A 429 21.14 44.51 6.80
C GLY A 429 22.26 45.25 7.56
N SER A 430 22.15 45.39 8.89
CA SER A 430 23.17 46.04 9.72
C SER A 430 24.22 45.04 10.19
N ALA A 431 25.46 45.51 10.36
CA ALA A 431 26.58 44.69 10.83
C ALA A 431 27.19 45.28 12.11
N LEU A 432 27.43 44.43 13.10
CA LEU A 432 28.24 44.74 14.26
C LEU A 432 29.58 44.02 14.13
N SER A 433 30.68 44.76 14.23
CA SER A 433 32.05 44.22 14.12
C SER A 433 32.96 44.79 15.20
N GLY A 434 34.16 44.24 15.42
CA GLY A 434 35.13 44.77 16.38
C GLY A 434 35.34 43.91 17.64
N ALA A 435 35.46 44.55 18.80
CA ALA A 435 35.83 43.90 20.08
C ALA A 435 34.70 43.06 20.70
N ASP A 436 35.05 42.08 21.54
CA ASP A 436 34.11 41.12 22.16
C ASP A 436 32.92 41.78 22.87
N LEU A 437 31.76 41.15 22.76
CA LEU A 437 30.51 41.63 23.35
C LEU A 437 30.13 40.73 24.53
N GLN A 438 29.80 41.33 25.67
CA GLN A 438 29.25 40.62 26.81
C GLN A 438 27.76 40.96 26.97
N ILE A 439 26.90 39.96 26.93
CA ILE A 439 25.46 40.14 27.11
C ILE A 439 25.11 39.57 28.48
N SER A 440 24.78 40.47 29.41
CA SER A 440 24.76 40.16 30.85
C SER A 440 23.60 39.25 31.24
N THR A 441 22.40 39.50 30.70
CA THR A 441 21.15 38.83 31.10
C THR A 441 20.05 38.79 30.01
N GLY A 442 20.27 39.32 28.81
CA GLY A 442 19.19 39.58 27.86
C GLY A 442 19.34 38.99 26.46
N HIS A 443 18.33 39.29 25.65
CA HIS A 443 18.05 38.68 24.35
C HIS A 443 18.92 39.28 23.22
N ILE A 444 19.24 38.47 22.22
CA ILE A 444 19.82 38.91 20.94
C ILE A 444 18.73 38.83 19.88
N LEU A 445 18.27 39.98 19.40
CA LEU A 445 17.37 40.05 18.25
C LEU A 445 18.17 40.34 16.99
N LEU A 446 18.11 39.43 16.02
CA LEU A 446 18.77 39.55 14.73
C LEU A 446 17.73 39.62 13.62
N GLN A 447 17.65 40.75 12.93
CA GLN A 447 16.77 40.88 11.76
C GLN A 447 17.43 40.32 10.49
N ASN A 448 16.66 40.19 9.40
CA ASN A 448 17.14 39.62 8.14
C ASN A 448 18.36 40.37 7.58
N GLY A 449 19.40 39.64 7.19
CA GLY A 449 20.66 40.15 6.69
C GLY A 449 21.59 40.77 7.75
N SER A 450 21.25 40.65 9.04
CA SER A 450 22.11 41.16 10.11
C SER A 450 23.32 40.25 10.35
N SER A 451 24.45 40.85 10.72
CA SER A 451 25.67 40.11 11.06
C SER A 451 26.36 40.66 12.30
N VAL A 452 26.84 39.79 13.18
CA VAL A 452 27.65 40.16 14.34
C VAL A 452 28.94 39.34 14.28
N SER A 453 30.07 39.98 13.97
CA SER A 453 31.35 39.29 13.76
C SER A 453 32.19 39.14 15.03
N ASN A 454 31.69 39.62 16.17
CA ASN A 454 32.40 39.66 17.45
C ASN A 454 32.23 38.33 18.21
N ILE A 455 33.13 38.02 19.14
CA ILE A 455 32.88 36.95 20.13
C ILE A 455 31.78 37.44 21.06
N ILE A 456 30.75 36.62 21.25
CA ILE A 456 29.64 36.94 22.16
C ILE A 456 29.76 36.05 23.37
N GLN A 457 29.88 36.64 24.56
CA GLN A 457 29.87 35.93 25.82
C GLN A 457 28.58 36.22 26.57
N THR A 458 27.87 35.17 26.95
CA THR A 458 26.66 35.24 27.76
C THR A 458 26.93 34.46 29.05
N PRO A 459 27.10 35.11 30.21
CA PRO A 459 27.38 34.41 31.46
C PRO A 459 26.23 33.51 31.93
N GLY A 460 25.01 33.78 31.49
CA GLY A 460 23.80 33.00 31.75
C GLY A 460 23.15 32.49 30.47
N ASP A 461 21.82 32.40 30.46
CA ASP A 461 21.05 31.95 29.31
C ASP A 461 21.10 32.97 28.17
N ALA A 462 21.20 32.49 26.94
CA ALA A 462 21.21 33.28 25.72
C ALA A 462 19.98 32.95 24.87
N PHE A 463 19.13 33.94 24.61
CA PHE A 463 18.02 33.79 23.68
C PHE A 463 18.28 34.60 22.42
N VAL A 464 18.39 33.92 21.29
CA VAL A 464 18.61 34.51 19.97
C VAL A 464 17.37 34.34 19.12
N TYR A 465 16.76 35.46 18.71
CA TYR A 465 15.64 35.44 17.78
C TYR A 465 16.08 35.93 16.41
N SER A 466 15.86 35.12 15.38
CA SER A 466 16.19 35.43 13.98
C SER A 466 14.99 35.20 13.07
N ASN A 467 14.33 36.27 12.62
CA ASN A 467 13.19 36.19 11.70
C ASN A 467 13.60 36.08 10.22
N GLY A 468 14.88 36.22 9.91
CA GLY A 468 15.47 36.05 8.59
C GLY A 468 16.89 35.51 8.68
N ASN A 469 17.62 35.51 7.57
CA ASN A 469 18.98 34.99 7.54
C ASN A 469 19.91 35.94 8.30
N ALA A 470 20.48 35.49 9.40
CA ALA A 470 21.40 36.26 10.23
C ALA A 470 22.67 35.46 10.51
N SER A 471 23.78 36.14 10.78
CA SER A 471 25.05 35.47 11.07
C SER A 471 25.72 35.97 12.35
N LEU A 472 26.15 35.05 13.19
CA LEU A 472 27.09 35.28 14.29
C LEU A 472 28.45 34.77 13.84
N GLY A 473 29.27 35.68 13.31
CA GLY A 473 30.54 35.38 12.66
C GLY A 473 31.69 35.04 13.62
N GLY A 474 31.57 35.30 14.92
CA GLY A 474 32.53 34.91 15.94
C GLY A 474 32.13 33.65 16.73
N SER A 475 32.95 33.27 17.71
CA SER A 475 32.57 32.26 18.71
C SER A 475 31.48 32.81 19.62
N VAL A 476 30.38 32.06 19.76
CA VAL A 476 29.33 32.34 20.74
C VAL A 476 29.56 31.43 21.93
N VAL A 477 29.95 32.03 23.06
CA VAL A 477 30.22 31.35 24.32
C VAL A 477 29.04 31.56 25.26
N VAL A 478 28.36 30.47 25.61
CA VAL A 478 27.16 30.50 26.46
C VAL A 478 27.41 29.75 27.76
N GLY A 479 27.22 30.44 28.88
CA GLY A 479 27.35 29.88 30.23
C GLY A 479 26.13 29.07 30.68
N GLY A 480 24.94 29.42 30.20
CA GLY A 480 23.66 28.73 30.46
C GLY A 480 23.04 28.10 29.20
N ASP A 481 21.72 28.11 29.11
CA ASP A 481 20.98 27.58 27.97
C ASP A 481 21.05 28.52 26.76
N PHE A 482 21.11 27.97 25.55
CA PHE A 482 21.00 28.74 24.31
C PHE A 482 19.69 28.42 23.63
N ARG A 483 18.90 29.42 23.28
CA ARG A 483 17.63 29.26 22.57
C ARG A 483 17.65 30.01 21.27
N LYS A 484 17.37 29.32 20.17
CA LYS A 484 17.17 29.91 18.85
C LYS A 484 15.69 29.82 18.47
N ALA A 485 15.09 30.97 18.19
CA ALA A 485 13.71 31.11 17.74
C ALA A 485 13.61 32.00 16.47
N GLY A 486 12.45 31.99 15.82
CA GLY A 486 12.20 32.65 14.54
C GLY A 486 12.44 31.75 13.32
N ALA A 487 11.74 32.04 12.22
CA ALA A 487 11.70 31.20 11.03
C ALA A 487 12.99 31.24 10.17
N GLY A 488 13.88 32.21 10.38
CA GLY A 488 15.07 32.42 9.57
C GLY A 488 16.24 31.47 9.89
N THR A 489 17.29 31.51 9.07
CA THR A 489 18.54 30.79 9.34
C THR A 489 19.48 31.62 10.20
N LEU A 490 19.90 31.08 11.34
CA LEU A 490 21.00 31.64 12.15
C LEU A 490 22.29 30.89 11.84
N SER A 491 23.22 31.52 11.13
CA SER A 491 24.54 30.94 10.85
C SER A 491 25.54 31.35 11.92
N VAL A 492 26.03 30.40 12.72
CA VAL A 492 27.03 30.65 13.76
C VAL A 492 28.36 30.05 13.33
N GLN A 493 29.46 30.79 13.48
CA GLN A 493 30.78 30.25 13.16
C GLN A 493 31.16 29.13 14.11
N SER A 494 31.17 29.40 15.41
CA SER A 494 31.36 28.37 16.44
C SER A 494 30.48 28.62 17.67
N LEU A 495 29.90 27.53 18.20
CA LEU A 495 29.12 27.51 19.43
C LEU A 495 29.91 26.76 20.51
N VAL A 496 30.17 27.43 21.63
CA VAL A 496 30.86 26.86 22.79
C VAL A 496 29.94 26.98 23.99
N PHE A 497 29.58 25.85 24.59
CA PHE A 497 28.69 25.80 25.75
C PHE A 497 29.43 25.39 27.01
N GLY A 498 28.99 25.91 28.15
CA GLY A 498 29.31 25.34 29.45
C GLY A 498 28.79 23.91 29.60
N SER A 499 29.41 23.13 30.49
CA SER A 499 28.92 21.79 30.84
C SER A 499 27.51 21.86 31.41
N GLY A 500 26.56 21.10 30.84
CA GLY A 500 25.17 21.05 31.30
C GLY A 500 24.22 22.07 30.66
N ALA A 501 24.70 22.90 29.73
CA ALA A 501 23.84 23.78 28.95
C ALA A 501 22.84 22.99 28.08
N THR A 502 21.69 23.60 27.79
CA THR A 502 20.72 23.09 26.81
C THR A 502 20.60 24.02 25.61
N VAL A 503 20.72 23.48 24.40
CA VAL A 503 20.53 24.18 23.12
C VAL A 503 19.13 23.92 22.61
N PHE A 504 18.24 24.89 22.68
CA PHE A 504 16.90 24.83 22.10
C PHE A 504 16.91 25.45 20.70
N VAL A 505 16.43 24.71 19.71
CA VAL A 505 16.13 25.24 18.37
C VAL A 505 14.63 25.09 18.18
N ASP A 506 13.88 26.14 18.50
CA ASP A 506 12.42 26.09 18.61
C ASP A 506 11.71 26.31 17.26
N SER A 507 12.38 26.94 16.29
CA SER A 507 11.88 27.13 14.92
C SER A 507 13.01 27.52 13.95
N GLY A 508 12.82 27.35 12.64
CA GLY A 508 13.75 27.76 11.57
C GLY A 508 15.07 26.97 11.56
N THR A 509 16.12 27.51 10.94
CA THR A 509 17.43 26.82 10.85
C THR A 509 18.49 27.39 11.81
N LEU A 510 19.23 26.54 12.52
CA LEU A 510 20.50 26.89 13.17
C LEU A 510 21.62 26.19 12.41
N ALA A 511 22.47 26.96 11.72
CA ALA A 511 23.55 26.44 10.90
C ALA A 511 24.91 26.75 11.54
N THR A 512 25.82 25.78 11.52
CA THR A 512 27.18 25.97 12.01
C THR A 512 28.20 25.91 10.88
N THR A 513 29.18 26.81 10.84
CA THR A 513 30.12 26.93 9.71
C THR A 513 31.57 26.60 10.03
N ALA A 514 31.91 26.27 11.28
CA ALA A 514 33.20 25.72 11.69
C ALA A 514 33.02 24.55 12.68
N ASP A 515 34.13 23.90 13.08
CA ASP A 515 34.12 22.84 14.09
C ASP A 515 33.58 23.39 15.43
N ASN A 516 32.61 22.69 16.01
CA ASN A 516 32.01 23.08 17.30
C ASN A 516 32.40 22.09 18.38
N ALA A 517 32.98 22.59 19.46
CA ALA A 517 33.20 21.83 20.68
C ALA A 517 32.00 22.03 21.60
N ILE A 518 30.97 21.21 21.41
CA ILE A 518 29.87 21.12 22.37
C ILE A 518 30.34 20.13 23.44
N SER A 519 30.54 20.61 24.66
CA SER A 519 31.13 19.82 25.74
C SER A 519 30.28 18.58 26.06
N SER A 520 30.92 17.47 26.45
CA SER A 520 30.24 16.27 26.94
C SER A 520 29.28 16.64 28.07
N GLY A 521 27.99 16.40 27.90
CA GLY A 521 26.93 16.77 28.85
C GLY A 521 26.04 17.94 28.44
N THR A 522 26.28 18.60 27.30
CA THR A 522 25.29 19.54 26.72
C THR A 522 24.11 18.76 26.15
N HIS A 523 22.89 19.26 26.39
CA HIS A 523 21.66 18.72 25.82
C HIS A 523 21.24 19.56 24.60
N MET A 524 20.88 18.95 23.47
CA MET A 524 20.33 19.66 22.32
C MET A 524 18.87 19.28 22.13
N ASN A 525 17.95 20.24 22.12
CA ASN A 525 16.53 20.05 21.90
C ASN A 525 16.11 20.77 20.62
N VAL A 526 15.90 20.03 19.53
CA VAL A 526 15.40 20.60 18.27
C VAL A 526 13.91 20.32 18.19
N ARG A 527 13.10 21.36 18.04
CA ARG A 527 11.64 21.31 18.04
C ARG A 527 11.12 21.94 16.74
N ALA A 528 10.54 21.15 15.83
CA ALA A 528 9.98 21.65 14.57
C ALA A 528 10.93 22.61 13.80
N ALA A 529 12.22 22.29 13.82
CA ALA A 529 13.29 23.16 13.34
C ALA A 529 14.39 22.33 12.67
N THR A 530 15.30 23.02 11.99
CA THR A 530 16.42 22.42 11.28
C THR A 530 17.73 22.79 11.98
N PHE A 531 18.58 21.79 12.23
CA PHE A 531 19.97 22.01 12.64
C PHE A 531 20.91 21.56 11.53
N GLU A 532 21.68 22.49 10.97
CA GLU A 532 22.62 22.27 9.87
C GLU A 532 24.07 22.27 10.34
N LEU A 533 24.78 21.18 10.03
CA LEU A 533 26.17 20.94 10.39
C LEU A 533 27.07 21.11 9.16
N GLY A 534 27.80 22.22 9.07
CA GLY A 534 28.76 22.41 7.99
C GLY A 534 30.06 21.61 8.16
N HIS A 535 30.38 21.18 9.39
CA HIS A 535 31.67 20.55 9.75
C HIS A 535 31.49 19.48 10.85
N ASN A 536 32.60 18.95 11.39
CA ASN A 536 32.55 17.90 12.42
C ASN A 536 31.99 18.47 13.72
N VAL A 537 30.99 17.79 14.30
CA VAL A 537 30.39 18.20 15.57
C VAL A 537 30.25 16.99 16.48
N THR A 538 30.75 17.15 17.70
CA THR A 538 30.47 16.23 18.81
C THR A 538 29.34 16.83 19.63
N LEU A 539 28.19 16.18 19.67
CA LEU A 539 27.04 16.52 20.49
C LEU A 539 27.02 15.64 21.74
N GLY A 540 26.55 16.19 22.86
CA GLY A 540 26.19 15.39 24.03
C GLY A 540 24.88 14.63 23.79
N ASN A 541 23.88 14.88 24.64
CA ASN A 541 22.56 14.25 24.51
C ASN A 541 21.68 15.04 23.54
N VAL A 542 21.20 14.42 22.46
CA VAL A 542 20.31 15.06 21.48
C VAL A 542 18.88 14.57 21.69
N SER A 543 17.92 15.48 21.77
CA SER A 543 16.49 15.25 21.83
C SER A 543 15.82 15.90 20.62
N LEU A 544 15.21 15.11 19.74
CA LEU A 544 14.44 15.61 18.60
C LEU A 544 12.93 15.52 18.88
N SER A 545 12.19 16.58 18.54
CA SER A 545 10.73 16.58 18.64
C SER A 545 10.06 17.47 17.58
N GLY A 546 8.77 17.26 17.33
CA GLY A 546 7.96 18.14 16.47
C GLY A 546 8.33 18.09 14.98
N GLY A 547 8.93 17.01 14.48
CA GLY A 547 9.40 16.95 13.08
C GLY A 547 10.72 17.67 12.84
N ALA A 548 11.59 17.70 13.86
CA ALA A 548 12.92 18.27 13.76
C ALA A 548 13.85 17.46 12.85
N ASP A 549 14.67 18.19 12.07
CA ASP A 549 15.65 17.63 11.16
C ASP A 549 17.08 18.01 11.55
N ILE A 550 18.01 17.06 11.41
CA ILE A 550 19.46 17.32 11.46
C ILE A 550 20.07 16.98 10.10
N PHE A 551 20.69 17.98 9.46
CA PHE A 551 21.45 17.81 8.22
C PHE A 551 22.92 18.08 8.46
N GLY A 552 23.81 17.32 7.83
CA GLY A 552 25.24 17.60 7.90
C GLY A 552 26.05 17.09 6.73
N SER A 553 27.18 17.76 6.48
CA SER A 553 28.25 17.30 5.58
C SER A 553 29.52 16.87 6.33
N GLY A 554 29.45 16.82 7.67
CA GLY A 554 30.56 16.50 8.56
C GLY A 554 30.32 15.25 9.41
N THR A 555 31.32 14.84 10.17
CA THR A 555 31.18 13.73 11.13
C THR A 555 30.34 14.21 12.31
N LEU A 556 29.16 13.62 12.49
CA LEU A 556 28.35 13.78 13.69
C LEU A 556 28.70 12.66 14.67
N SER A 557 29.17 13.03 15.87
CA SER A 557 29.31 12.14 17.01
C SER A 557 28.32 12.57 18.08
N ALA A 558 27.38 11.73 18.49
CA ALA A 558 26.47 12.04 19.61
C ALA A 558 26.69 11.05 20.76
N ASP A 559 26.58 11.52 22.01
CA ASP A 559 26.69 10.68 23.21
C ASP A 559 25.39 9.94 23.54
N ASN A 560 24.21 10.53 23.28
CA ASN A 560 22.93 9.80 23.27
C ASN A 560 21.95 10.48 22.30
N LEU A 561 21.07 9.71 21.64
CA LEU A 561 20.01 10.26 20.78
C LEU A 561 18.62 9.82 21.25
N THR A 562 17.79 10.78 21.66
CA THR A 562 16.39 10.56 22.03
C THR A 562 15.47 11.18 20.98
N VAL A 563 14.47 10.45 20.49
CA VAL A 563 13.49 10.95 19.52
C VAL A 563 12.10 10.88 20.15
N ASN A 564 11.56 12.03 20.55
CA ASN A 564 10.44 12.16 21.51
C ASN A 564 9.14 12.68 20.88
N ASN A 565 8.80 12.38 19.62
CA ASN A 565 7.54 12.90 19.06
C ASN A 565 6.94 12.16 17.86
N SER A 566 5.63 12.26 17.67
CA SER A 566 4.78 11.58 16.67
C SER A 566 5.06 11.89 15.19
N ILE A 567 6.04 12.74 14.89
CA ILE A 567 6.42 13.16 13.53
C ILE A 567 7.86 12.71 13.30
N ALA A 568 8.11 12.02 12.18
CA ALA A 568 9.39 11.38 11.87
C ALA A 568 10.57 12.36 11.95
N GLY A 569 11.61 11.99 12.69
CA GLY A 569 12.88 12.73 12.71
C GLY A 569 13.77 12.26 11.56
N ARG A 570 14.34 13.20 10.79
CA ARG A 570 15.21 12.88 9.67
C ARG A 570 16.67 13.18 9.99
N PHE A 571 17.52 12.16 9.80
CA PHE A 571 18.97 12.27 9.87
C PHE A 571 19.54 12.13 8.48
N SER A 572 20.13 13.20 7.96
CA SER A 572 20.79 13.18 6.66
C SER A 572 22.24 13.58 6.82
N ASN A 573 23.15 12.63 6.55
CA ASN A 573 24.59 12.90 6.51
C ASN A 573 25.16 12.36 5.20
N ASP A 574 25.95 13.15 4.49
CA ASP A 574 26.66 12.69 3.30
C ASP A 574 27.98 11.95 3.62
N GLN A 575 28.50 12.06 4.85
CA GLN A 575 29.71 11.40 5.35
C GLN A 575 29.40 10.30 6.40
N THR A 576 30.41 9.90 7.18
CA THR A 576 30.29 8.97 8.30
C THR A 576 29.63 9.62 9.52
N SER A 577 28.51 9.11 10.00
CA SER A 577 27.95 9.44 11.33
C SER A 577 28.30 8.35 12.31
N THR A 578 28.74 8.68 13.52
CA THR A 578 28.86 7.71 14.62
C THR A 578 27.88 8.12 15.72
N ILE A 579 26.82 7.34 15.90
CA ILE A 579 25.87 7.57 17.00
C ILE A 579 26.29 6.63 18.12
N GLY A 580 26.95 7.20 19.13
CA GLY A 580 27.28 6.51 20.35
C GLY A 580 26.09 6.54 21.28
N VAL A 581 25.74 5.37 21.83
CA VAL A 581 24.85 5.14 22.97
C VAL A 581 23.37 5.49 22.72
N SER A 582 22.51 4.47 22.84
CA SER A 582 21.07 4.59 23.07
C SER A 582 20.26 5.49 22.13
N ILE A 583 19.61 4.88 21.13
CA ILE A 583 18.38 5.45 20.53
C ILE A 583 17.19 5.01 21.39
N SER A 584 16.39 5.96 21.86
CA SER A 584 15.12 5.70 22.56
C SER A 584 13.99 6.55 21.98
N GLY A 585 12.78 5.99 21.94
CA GLY A 585 11.60 6.63 21.34
C GLY A 585 10.64 5.64 20.66
N ALA A 586 9.44 6.12 20.32
CA ALA A 586 8.36 5.31 19.72
C ALA A 586 8.05 5.67 18.26
N THR A 587 8.86 6.51 17.62
CA THR A 587 8.46 7.22 16.38
C THR A 587 9.54 7.15 15.32
N ASN A 588 9.16 7.23 14.05
CA ASN A 588 10.00 6.84 12.92
C ASN A 588 11.32 7.65 12.81
N VAL A 589 12.42 6.96 12.55
CA VAL A 589 13.75 7.52 12.31
C VAL A 589 14.15 7.18 10.88
N ALA A 590 14.47 8.18 10.07
CA ALA A 590 14.94 7.98 8.70
C ALA A 590 16.41 8.41 8.56
N PHE A 591 17.24 7.48 8.09
CA PHE A 591 18.63 7.71 7.70
C PHE A 591 18.71 7.95 6.19
N VAL A 592 19.35 9.05 5.80
CA VAL A 592 19.52 9.44 4.39
C VAL A 592 20.99 9.76 4.12
N GLY A 593 21.62 8.96 3.26
CA GLY A 593 23.00 9.16 2.81
C GLY A 593 24.06 8.61 3.77
N GLY A 594 25.32 8.68 3.32
CA GLY A 594 26.49 8.45 4.16
C GLY A 594 26.65 7.02 4.69
N THR A 595 27.54 6.88 5.68
CA THR A 595 27.74 5.64 6.45
C THR A 595 27.40 5.92 7.91
N ASN A 596 26.29 5.38 8.40
CA ASN A 596 25.81 5.60 9.75
C ASN A 596 26.22 4.41 10.60
N LEU A 597 27.05 4.64 11.62
CA LEU A 597 27.50 3.62 12.56
C LEU A 597 26.73 3.81 13.86
N LEU A 598 25.89 2.84 14.21
CA LEU A 598 25.18 2.81 15.47
C LEU A 598 25.90 1.87 16.44
N HIS A 599 26.35 2.43 17.56
CA HIS A 599 27.06 1.71 18.62
C HIS A 599 26.28 1.78 19.94
N GLY A 600 25.88 0.62 20.48
CA GLY A 600 25.23 0.51 21.81
C GLY A 600 23.89 -0.24 21.79
N THR A 601 23.21 -0.26 22.94
CA THR A 601 21.85 -0.80 23.10
C THR A 601 20.81 0.23 22.67
N SER A 602 19.75 -0.17 21.97
CA SER A 602 18.62 0.72 21.67
C SER A 602 17.29 0.12 22.13
N ASP A 603 16.54 0.89 22.91
CA ASP A 603 15.16 0.60 23.33
C ASP A 603 14.17 1.36 22.44
N TYR A 604 14.44 1.35 21.14
CA TYR A 604 13.66 2.06 20.14
C TYR A 604 12.57 1.15 19.58
N THR A 605 11.31 1.61 19.58
CA THR A 605 10.15 0.80 19.15
C THR A 605 9.51 1.26 17.83
N GLY A 606 9.91 2.44 17.32
CA GLY A 606 9.42 2.99 16.05
C GLY A 606 9.96 2.28 14.80
N THR A 607 9.60 2.78 13.61
CA THR A 607 10.13 2.27 12.33
C THR A 607 11.48 2.90 12.02
N THR A 608 12.47 2.12 11.61
CA THR A 608 13.75 2.66 11.11
C THR A 608 13.76 2.59 9.58
N SER A 609 13.78 3.73 8.88
CA SER A 609 13.91 3.77 7.41
C SER A 609 15.36 4.07 7.02
N ILE A 610 15.91 3.32 6.07
CA ILE A 610 17.19 3.61 5.41
C ILE A 610 16.90 4.00 3.96
N ASP A 611 16.70 5.29 3.71
CA ASP A 611 16.33 5.77 2.37
C ASP A 611 17.53 5.66 1.41
N SER A 612 18.74 5.98 1.86
CA SER A 612 19.99 5.82 1.08
C SER A 612 21.21 5.69 1.98
N GLY A 613 22.31 5.12 1.49
CA GLY A 613 23.57 4.97 2.24
C GLY A 613 23.72 3.61 2.94
N ALA A 614 24.59 3.54 3.94
CA ALA A 614 24.85 2.33 4.72
C ALA A 614 24.53 2.56 6.20
N LEU A 615 23.83 1.62 6.84
CA LEU A 615 23.71 1.54 8.29
C LEU A 615 24.54 0.35 8.79
N TYR A 616 25.52 0.63 9.63
CA TYR A 616 26.32 -0.36 10.34
C TYR A 616 25.83 -0.43 11.78
N LEU A 617 25.30 -1.59 12.15
CA LEU A 617 24.92 -1.88 13.52
C LEU A 617 26.04 -2.72 14.14
N ARG A 618 26.64 -2.22 15.21
CA ARG A 618 27.62 -2.98 15.99
C ARG A 618 27.27 -2.88 17.47
N SER A 619 26.97 -4.02 18.07
CA SER A 619 26.71 -4.07 19.51
C SER A 619 28.01 -3.95 20.31
N SER A 620 27.87 -3.61 21.59
CA SER A 620 28.88 -3.81 22.61
C SER A 620 28.43 -4.80 23.70
N GLY A 621 27.41 -5.64 23.43
CA GLY A 621 26.90 -6.69 24.33
C GLY A 621 25.47 -6.48 24.83
N GLY A 622 24.47 -6.63 23.95
CA GLY A 622 23.05 -6.47 24.27
C GLY A 622 22.16 -6.24 23.04
N ALA A 623 20.83 -6.25 23.21
CA ALA A 623 19.86 -6.08 22.13
C ALA A 623 20.13 -4.80 21.32
N ILE A 624 20.28 -4.96 19.99
CA ILE A 624 20.78 -3.90 19.11
C ILE A 624 19.63 -3.02 18.61
N LEU A 625 18.47 -3.61 18.32
CA LEU A 625 17.25 -2.93 17.89
C LEU A 625 16.03 -3.68 18.42
N SER A 626 15.14 -2.97 19.13
CA SER A 626 13.79 -3.42 19.50
C SER A 626 12.71 -2.82 18.58
N SER A 627 13.07 -2.43 17.36
CA SER A 627 12.15 -1.74 16.44
C SER A 627 11.04 -2.70 15.99
N SER A 628 9.87 -2.13 15.68
CA SER A 628 8.76 -2.90 15.11
C SER A 628 9.04 -3.28 13.65
N VAL A 629 9.63 -2.34 12.88
CA VAL A 629 9.93 -2.53 11.45
C VAL A 629 11.23 -1.79 11.07
N ILE A 630 12.08 -2.39 10.26
CA ILE A 630 13.23 -1.77 9.60
C ILE A 630 12.95 -1.77 8.09
N GLU A 631 12.73 -0.60 7.50
CA GLU A 631 12.45 -0.43 6.07
C GLU A 631 13.72 0.01 5.34
N ILE A 632 14.14 -0.70 4.30
CA ILE A 632 15.39 -0.42 3.59
C ILE A 632 15.06 -0.05 2.15
N GLY A 633 15.40 1.17 1.75
CA GLY A 633 15.25 1.67 0.38
C GLY A 633 13.83 2.12 0.00
N LYS A 634 12.87 2.14 0.93
CA LYS A 634 11.44 2.40 0.63
C LYS A 634 11.19 3.69 -0.14
N ASN A 635 11.84 4.79 0.27
CA ASN A 635 11.56 6.12 -0.28
C ASN A 635 12.53 6.55 -1.41
N SER A 636 13.51 5.71 -1.79
CA SER A 636 14.50 6.08 -2.81
C SER A 636 14.73 4.98 -3.85
N PRO A 637 13.98 4.99 -4.96
CA PRO A 637 14.00 3.93 -5.97
C PRO A 637 15.30 3.83 -6.80
N LYS A 638 16.29 4.72 -6.56
CA LYS A 638 17.55 4.79 -7.33
C LYS A 638 18.82 4.66 -6.50
N SER A 639 18.74 4.63 -5.17
CA SER A 639 19.92 4.55 -4.30
C SER A 639 20.15 3.12 -3.83
N HIS A 640 21.42 2.74 -3.75
CA HIS A 640 21.83 1.54 -3.03
C HIS A 640 21.77 1.83 -1.53
N SER A 641 20.81 1.20 -0.85
CA SER A 641 20.77 1.16 0.61
C SER A 641 21.36 -0.16 1.09
N SER A 642 22.18 -0.10 2.14
CA SER A 642 22.75 -1.29 2.75
C SER A 642 22.57 -1.29 4.26
N LEU A 643 22.26 -2.46 4.80
CA LEU A 643 22.28 -2.72 6.23
C LEU A 643 23.35 -3.77 6.49
N SER A 644 24.33 -3.42 7.31
CA SER A 644 25.36 -4.34 7.78
C SER A 644 25.22 -4.51 9.28
N ILE A 645 25.05 -5.74 9.73
CA ILE A 645 24.94 -6.07 11.15
C ILE A 645 26.16 -6.91 11.55
N GLN A 646 26.87 -6.42 12.56
CA GLN A 646 27.95 -7.16 13.20
C GLN A 646 27.51 -7.57 14.61
N TRP A 647 27.38 -8.88 14.83
CA TRP A 647 26.96 -9.44 16.11
C TRP A 647 28.15 -9.85 16.98
N ASN A 648 27.96 -9.70 18.29
CA ASN A 648 28.74 -10.36 19.33
C ASN A 648 27.85 -11.38 20.06
N THR A 649 28.46 -12.39 20.67
CA THR A 649 27.75 -13.44 21.39
C THR A 649 26.74 -12.90 22.40
N GLY A 650 25.47 -13.26 22.21
CA GLY A 650 24.37 -12.90 23.12
C GLY A 650 23.50 -11.74 22.63
N ASP A 651 23.81 -11.17 21.47
CA ASP A 651 22.97 -10.18 20.82
C ASP A 651 21.69 -10.80 20.25
N ARG A 652 20.63 -10.00 20.20
CA ARG A 652 19.34 -10.35 19.59
C ARG A 652 18.78 -9.16 18.83
N ILE A 653 18.21 -9.41 17.66
CA ILE A 653 17.19 -8.53 17.10
C ILE A 653 15.87 -8.90 17.80
N GLY A 654 15.08 -7.92 18.24
CA GLY A 654 13.83 -8.19 18.96
C GLY A 654 12.94 -9.20 18.23
N ASN A 655 12.27 -10.09 18.97
CA ASN A 655 11.48 -11.19 18.42
C ASN A 655 10.34 -10.77 17.48
N ASN A 656 10.02 -9.46 17.40
CA ASN A 656 8.96 -8.88 16.57
C ASN A 656 9.47 -7.84 15.56
N THR A 657 10.78 -7.77 15.30
CA THR A 657 11.31 -6.82 14.31
C THR A 657 11.15 -7.39 12.90
N ALA A 658 10.28 -6.76 12.10
CA ALA A 658 10.20 -7.03 10.66
C ALA A 658 11.33 -6.28 9.94
N ILE A 659 12.06 -6.94 9.04
CA ILE A 659 13.02 -6.28 8.16
C ILE A 659 12.47 -6.32 6.74
N ASP A 660 12.12 -5.15 6.21
CA ASP A 660 11.45 -4.95 4.94
C ASP A 660 12.41 -4.35 3.91
N PHE A 661 12.72 -5.14 2.87
CA PHE A 661 13.60 -4.69 1.78
C PHE A 661 12.81 -4.18 0.58
N HIS A 662 13.15 -2.98 0.13
CA HIS A 662 12.66 -2.37 -1.10
C HIS A 662 13.84 -2.08 -2.04
N ASN A 663 13.61 -2.16 -3.36
CA ASN A 663 14.60 -1.86 -4.40
C ASN A 663 15.87 -2.73 -4.33
N SER A 664 16.96 -2.34 -5.01
CA SER A 664 18.26 -3.05 -5.05
C SER A 664 19.09 -2.88 -3.76
N SER A 665 18.48 -3.22 -2.63
CA SER A 665 19.08 -3.13 -1.30
C SER A 665 19.94 -4.35 -0.98
N THR A 666 20.97 -4.16 -0.14
CA THR A 666 21.88 -5.24 0.26
C THR A 666 21.87 -5.43 1.77
N PHE A 667 21.77 -6.69 2.21
CA PHE A 667 21.86 -7.07 3.61
C PHE A 667 23.12 -7.89 3.86
N PHE A 668 23.94 -7.45 4.80
CA PHE A 668 25.13 -8.17 5.24
C PHE A 668 25.00 -8.53 6.72
N ILE A 669 25.13 -9.82 7.03
CA ILE A 669 25.27 -10.30 8.39
C ILE A 669 26.68 -10.86 8.55
N GLN A 670 27.44 -10.32 9.49
CA GLN A 670 28.75 -10.85 9.85
C GLN A 670 28.75 -11.29 11.32
N ASP A 671 28.81 -12.61 11.53
CA ASP A 671 28.86 -13.23 12.87
C ASP A 671 30.31 -13.58 13.25
N TYR A 672 30.64 -13.41 14.53
CA TYR A 672 31.91 -13.79 15.14
C TYR A 672 31.82 -15.00 16.09
N SER A 673 30.65 -15.36 16.68
CA SER A 673 30.44 -16.60 17.46
C SER A 673 29.08 -16.64 18.18
N GLY A 674 28.27 -17.69 18.01
CA GLY A 674 27.13 -17.97 18.91
C GLY A 674 25.88 -18.64 18.28
N THR A 675 24.86 -18.89 19.10
CA THR A 675 23.51 -19.29 18.67
C THR A 675 22.60 -18.07 18.71
N GLU A 676 22.03 -17.67 17.58
CA GLU A 676 21.36 -16.36 17.48
C GLU A 676 20.01 -16.44 16.74
N GLN A 677 19.08 -15.58 17.16
CA GLN A 677 17.71 -15.49 16.63
C GLN A 677 17.54 -14.17 15.86
N VAL A 678 17.05 -14.30 14.63
CA VAL A 678 16.53 -13.19 13.82
C VAL A 678 15.01 -13.28 13.85
N GLY A 679 14.35 -12.13 14.03
CA GLY A 679 12.91 -11.99 13.87
C GLY A 679 12.42 -12.32 12.45
N ASP A 680 11.19 -11.92 12.14
CA ASP A 680 10.61 -12.15 10.82
C ASP A 680 11.29 -11.28 9.75
N VAL A 681 11.71 -11.88 8.64
CA VAL A 681 12.34 -11.16 7.52
C VAL A 681 11.42 -11.20 6.30
N SER A 682 11.01 -10.02 5.80
CA SER A 682 10.11 -9.90 4.66
C SER A 682 10.78 -9.16 3.51
N VAL A 683 10.86 -9.79 2.35
CA VAL A 683 11.53 -9.25 1.16
C VAL A 683 10.48 -8.90 0.12
N PHE A 684 10.24 -7.60 -0.11
CA PHE A 684 9.19 -7.17 -1.04
C PHE A 684 9.67 -7.01 -2.49
N ASP A 685 11.00 -6.91 -2.74
CA ASP A 685 11.60 -6.72 -4.08
C ASP A 685 12.96 -7.43 -4.21
N LYS A 686 13.73 -7.18 -5.28
CA LYS A 686 15.06 -7.76 -5.59
C LYS A 686 16.15 -7.40 -4.55
N ALA A 687 16.07 -7.98 -3.36
CA ALA A 687 17.11 -7.87 -2.33
C ALA A 687 18.18 -8.95 -2.51
N ARG A 688 19.43 -8.60 -2.16
CA ARG A 688 20.52 -9.57 -2.00
C ARG A 688 20.84 -9.74 -0.52
N VAL A 689 20.77 -10.98 -0.05
CA VAL A 689 21.12 -11.35 1.33
C VAL A 689 22.45 -12.10 1.30
N TYR A 690 23.48 -11.49 1.87
CA TYR A 690 24.79 -12.10 2.04
C TYR A 690 24.96 -12.54 3.49
N LEU A 691 25.06 -13.85 3.70
CA LEU A 691 25.48 -14.42 4.98
C LEU A 691 27.01 -14.51 4.98
N GLY A 692 27.64 -13.81 5.92
CA GLY A 692 29.09 -13.82 6.10
C GLY A 692 29.64 -15.16 6.55
N THR A 693 30.96 -15.28 6.55
CA THR A 693 31.68 -16.48 6.99
C THR A 693 31.54 -16.69 8.49
N TYR A 694 30.92 -17.80 8.89
CA TYR A 694 30.92 -18.26 10.28
C TYR A 694 32.27 -18.90 10.61
N THR A 695 32.90 -18.48 11.70
CA THR A 695 34.16 -19.07 12.17
C THR A 695 33.96 -20.18 13.19
N ASP A 696 32.75 -20.31 13.75
CA ASP A 696 32.38 -21.34 14.71
C ASP A 696 31.51 -22.44 14.04
N SER A 697 31.91 -23.70 14.25
CA SER A 697 31.18 -24.90 13.80
C SER A 697 29.81 -25.09 14.46
N ASN A 698 29.48 -24.36 15.53
CA ASN A 698 28.21 -24.49 16.26
C ASN A 698 27.23 -23.32 16.04
N ALA A 699 27.52 -22.40 15.11
CA ALA A 699 26.61 -21.28 14.85
C ALA A 699 25.32 -21.77 14.19
N VAL A 700 24.17 -21.46 14.81
CA VAL A 700 22.85 -21.75 14.25
C VAL A 700 22.12 -20.41 14.10
N LEU A 701 21.78 -20.08 12.86
CA LEU A 701 20.90 -18.95 12.52
C LEU A 701 19.45 -19.45 12.57
N HIS A 702 18.67 -18.97 13.53
CA HIS A 702 17.23 -19.18 13.57
C HIS A 702 16.54 -17.98 12.91
N MET A 703 15.80 -18.21 11.83
CA MET A 703 14.90 -17.22 11.24
C MET A 703 13.46 -17.65 11.50
N ASN A 704 12.67 -16.79 12.15
CA ASN A 704 11.28 -17.10 12.53
C ASN A 704 10.38 -17.27 11.31
N SER A 705 10.46 -16.36 10.32
CA SER A 705 9.81 -16.54 9.02
C SER A 705 10.54 -15.76 7.92
N PHE A 706 10.44 -16.26 6.69
CA PHE A 706 10.95 -15.60 5.49
C PHE A 706 9.86 -15.54 4.43
N THR A 707 9.51 -14.33 3.99
CA THR A 707 8.52 -14.13 2.90
C THR A 707 9.15 -13.33 1.76
N SER A 708 8.90 -13.71 0.51
CA SER A 708 9.37 -12.97 -0.67
C SER A 708 8.23 -12.68 -1.65
N ASN A 709 7.95 -11.40 -1.93
CA ASN A 709 6.89 -10.96 -2.85
C ASN A 709 7.40 -10.42 -4.20
N GLY A 710 8.72 -10.32 -4.40
CA GLY A 710 9.35 -9.87 -5.65
C GLY A 710 10.48 -10.81 -6.09
N GLY A 711 10.63 -11.05 -7.39
CA GLY A 711 11.47 -12.13 -7.94
C GLY A 711 12.95 -12.16 -7.52
N LEU A 712 13.57 -13.33 -7.71
CA LEU A 712 14.97 -13.74 -7.48
C LEU A 712 15.68 -13.08 -6.28
N THR A 713 15.49 -13.65 -5.10
CA THR A 713 16.43 -13.50 -3.97
C THR A 713 17.55 -14.53 -4.10
N THR A 714 18.78 -14.11 -4.32
CA THR A 714 19.96 -14.99 -4.27
C THR A 714 20.50 -15.05 -2.85
N LEU A 715 20.44 -16.23 -2.23
CA LEU A 715 21.27 -16.57 -1.07
C LEU A 715 22.62 -17.05 -1.59
N SER A 716 23.68 -16.25 -1.41
CA SER A 716 25.04 -16.66 -1.80
C SER A 716 25.97 -16.62 -0.59
N SER A 717 26.68 -17.71 -0.35
CA SER A 717 27.81 -17.72 0.59
C SER A 717 29.00 -16.99 -0.02
N GLY A 718 29.54 -16.00 0.68
CA GLY A 718 30.76 -15.32 0.26
C GLY A 718 32.01 -16.21 0.44
N ASN A 719 32.72 -16.47 -0.68
CA ASN A 719 34.06 -17.07 -0.80
C ASN A 719 34.26 -18.58 -0.48
N ASN A 720 35.24 -19.16 -1.19
CA ASN A 720 35.68 -20.56 -1.32
C ASN A 720 36.08 -21.33 -0.03
N GLY A 721 35.57 -20.96 1.15
CA GLY A 721 35.79 -21.71 2.39
C GLY A 721 34.80 -22.86 2.52
N ASN A 722 35.28 -24.07 2.84
CA ASN A 722 34.44 -25.22 3.18
C ASN A 722 33.42 -24.86 4.27
N PHE A 723 32.16 -24.69 3.88
CA PHE A 723 31.06 -24.48 4.80
C PHE A 723 30.66 -25.84 5.42
N ARG A 724 30.87 -25.99 6.72
CA ARG A 724 30.23 -27.01 7.56
C ARG A 724 29.30 -26.28 8.52
N ALA A 725 28.08 -25.98 8.10
CA ALA A 725 27.02 -25.62 9.03
C ALA A 725 26.15 -26.86 9.26
N ASP A 726 26.06 -27.29 10.51
CA ASP A 726 25.32 -28.51 10.88
C ASP A 726 23.79 -28.29 10.91
N ALA A 727 23.27 -27.05 10.87
CA ALA A 727 21.85 -26.77 10.61
C ALA A 727 21.59 -25.27 10.36
N VAL A 728 20.93 -24.91 9.26
CA VAL A 728 20.10 -23.70 9.19
C VAL A 728 18.67 -24.17 9.39
N THR A 729 18.03 -23.72 10.47
CA THR A 729 16.64 -24.11 10.79
C THR A 729 15.75 -22.90 10.51
N ILE A 730 14.82 -23.02 9.56
CA ILE A 730 13.83 -21.97 9.25
C ILE A 730 12.47 -22.49 9.73
N ASP A 731 11.95 -21.91 10.81
CA ASP A 731 10.70 -22.34 11.45
C ASP A 731 9.48 -21.70 10.78
N GLY A 732 9.25 -22.03 9.49
CA GLY A 732 8.07 -21.58 8.74
C GLY A 732 8.42 -20.69 7.55
N VAL A 733 8.41 -21.28 6.37
CA VAL A 733 8.56 -20.57 5.09
C VAL A 733 7.21 -20.57 4.39
N ALA A 734 6.51 -19.44 4.45
CA ALA A 734 5.32 -19.20 3.64
C ALA A 734 5.74 -18.52 2.33
N ILE A 735 6.14 -19.31 1.34
CA ILE A 735 6.14 -18.85 -0.05
C ILE A 735 4.71 -19.00 -0.54
N ASN A 736 4.12 -17.92 -1.03
CA ASN A 736 2.70 -17.89 -1.43
C ASN A 736 2.38 -18.73 -2.68
N ASP A 737 3.27 -19.67 -3.08
CA ASP A 737 3.11 -20.63 -4.17
C ASP A 737 3.66 -22.06 -3.85
N GLY A 738 3.62 -22.48 -2.58
CA GLY A 738 3.54 -23.92 -2.20
C GLY A 738 4.79 -24.82 -2.35
N GLY A 739 5.40 -25.17 -1.21
CA GLY A 739 6.21 -26.39 -1.05
C GLY A 739 7.51 -26.24 -0.26
N ILE A 740 7.66 -27.03 0.81
CA ILE A 740 8.83 -27.07 1.71
C ILE A 740 10.05 -27.73 1.04
N VAL A 741 11.25 -27.21 1.29
CA VAL A 741 12.55 -27.70 0.80
C VAL A 741 13.41 -28.23 1.96
N PRO A 742 14.02 -29.42 1.86
CA PRO A 742 15.36 -29.68 2.39
C PRO A 742 16.40 -29.46 1.29
N THR A 743 17.41 -28.65 1.58
CA THR A 743 18.53 -28.33 0.67
C THR A 743 19.48 -29.51 0.54
N MET A 744 19.77 -29.96 -0.70
CA MET A 744 21.04 -30.62 -1.06
C MET A 744 21.21 -30.68 -2.60
N PHE A 745 21.70 -29.60 -3.21
CA PHE A 745 22.29 -29.64 -4.56
C PHE A 745 23.65 -28.92 -4.53
N ARG A 746 24.69 -29.60 -5.03
CA ARG A 746 26.11 -29.21 -4.85
C ARG A 746 26.71 -28.38 -5.99
N ASN A 747 25.92 -27.74 -6.86
CA ASN A 747 26.51 -26.94 -7.93
C ASN A 747 25.67 -25.73 -8.33
N ASN A 748 26.36 -24.64 -8.67
CA ASN A 748 25.88 -23.28 -9.02
C ASN A 748 24.96 -23.17 -10.25
N SER A 749 24.10 -24.16 -10.48
CA SER A 749 23.18 -24.20 -11.62
C SER A 749 21.76 -23.76 -11.19
N PRO A 750 21.11 -22.83 -11.91
CA PRO A 750 19.75 -22.42 -11.61
C PRO A 750 18.80 -23.60 -11.86
N VAL A 751 18.13 -24.05 -10.80
CA VAL A 751 17.04 -25.02 -10.88
C VAL A 751 15.74 -24.25 -10.70
N GLU A 752 14.80 -24.46 -11.63
CA GLU A 752 13.51 -23.77 -11.65
C GLU A 752 12.43 -24.76 -11.20
N TRP A 753 11.70 -24.45 -10.14
CA TRP A 753 10.45 -25.16 -9.82
C TRP A 753 9.29 -24.43 -10.48
N VAL A 754 8.67 -25.04 -11.48
CA VAL A 754 7.51 -24.48 -12.20
C VAL A 754 6.31 -25.39 -11.98
N SER A 755 5.29 -24.91 -11.25
CA SER A 755 4.00 -25.62 -11.07
C SER A 755 4.13 -27.06 -10.54
N GLY A 756 4.97 -27.29 -9.52
CA GLY A 756 5.16 -28.62 -8.93
C GLY A 756 6.11 -29.56 -9.70
N ASN A 757 6.81 -29.05 -10.72
CA ASN A 757 7.80 -29.80 -11.49
C ASN A 757 9.20 -29.22 -11.33
N LEU A 758 10.19 -30.11 -11.21
CA LEU A 758 11.61 -29.75 -11.17
C LEU A 758 12.12 -29.60 -12.61
N ARG A 759 12.48 -28.38 -13.03
CA ARG A 759 13.02 -28.10 -14.37
C ARG A 759 14.50 -27.73 -14.30
N ALA A 760 15.31 -28.50 -15.01
CA ALA A 760 16.77 -28.38 -15.03
C ALA A 760 17.27 -27.62 -16.28
N VAL A 761 17.56 -26.33 -16.15
CA VAL A 761 17.88 -25.45 -17.29
C VAL A 761 19.36 -25.53 -17.71
N THR A 762 20.23 -26.10 -16.87
CA THR A 762 21.67 -26.31 -17.15
C THR A 762 22.12 -27.72 -16.74
N PRO A 763 23.31 -28.18 -17.18
CA PRO A 763 23.75 -29.53 -16.89
C PRO A 763 23.75 -29.84 -15.39
N LEU A 764 22.96 -30.85 -15.00
CA LEU A 764 22.82 -31.27 -13.61
C LEU A 764 23.64 -32.54 -13.36
N THR A 765 24.33 -32.57 -12.21
CA THR A 765 24.94 -33.79 -11.67
C THR A 765 24.25 -34.16 -10.36
N TRP A 766 23.53 -35.29 -10.38
CA TRP A 766 22.88 -35.83 -9.19
C TRP A 766 23.89 -36.62 -8.35
N SER A 767 24.22 -36.14 -7.16
CA SER A 767 25.33 -36.67 -6.34
C SER A 767 24.97 -37.21 -4.96
N SER A 768 23.68 -37.27 -4.60
CA SER A 768 23.23 -37.86 -3.33
C SER A 768 22.03 -38.79 -3.55
N GLY A 769 21.97 -39.92 -2.82
CA GLY A 769 20.90 -40.93 -2.90
C GLY A 769 19.53 -40.48 -2.35
N SER A 770 19.11 -39.27 -2.66
CA SER A 770 17.88 -38.65 -2.22
C SER A 770 16.68 -39.19 -3.01
N SER A 771 15.57 -39.50 -2.33
CA SER A 771 14.29 -39.84 -2.96
C SER A 771 13.52 -38.57 -3.33
N VAL A 772 13.03 -38.48 -4.57
CA VAL A 772 12.06 -37.42 -4.94
C VAL A 772 10.71 -37.75 -4.29
N PRO A 773 9.97 -36.76 -3.75
CA PRO A 773 8.62 -36.98 -3.24
C PRO A 773 7.71 -37.67 -4.26
N SER A 774 6.81 -38.53 -3.78
CA SER A 774 5.77 -39.13 -4.61
C SER A 774 4.88 -38.04 -5.21
N GLY A 775 4.69 -38.06 -6.53
CA GLY A 775 3.84 -37.17 -7.31
C GLY A 775 4.61 -36.26 -8.29
N SER A 776 5.93 -36.19 -8.19
CA SER A 776 6.73 -35.21 -8.94
C SER A 776 7.21 -35.72 -10.30
N PHE A 777 7.19 -34.82 -11.30
CA PHE A 777 7.91 -35.00 -12.56
C PHE A 777 9.27 -34.29 -12.49
N VAL A 778 10.29 -34.96 -13.01
CA VAL A 778 11.58 -34.33 -13.31
C VAL A 778 11.65 -34.05 -14.80
N THR A 779 11.73 -32.78 -15.19
CA THR A 779 11.90 -32.37 -16.58
C THR A 779 13.36 -31.99 -16.84
N VAL A 780 14.00 -32.74 -17.73
CA VAL A 780 15.39 -32.58 -18.14
C VAL A 780 15.42 -31.87 -19.48
N THR A 781 15.88 -30.61 -19.49
CA THR A 781 15.97 -29.79 -20.72
C THR A 781 17.40 -29.58 -21.21
N SER A 782 18.39 -30.27 -20.61
CA SER A 782 19.80 -30.24 -21.02
C SER A 782 20.52 -31.51 -20.56
N ALA A 783 21.78 -31.71 -20.98
CA ALA A 783 22.62 -32.85 -20.58
C ALA A 783 22.56 -33.13 -19.06
N PHE A 784 22.27 -34.38 -18.68
CA PHE A 784 22.11 -34.78 -17.29
C PHE A 784 23.08 -35.92 -16.96
N SER A 785 23.72 -35.85 -15.79
CA SER A 785 24.56 -36.93 -15.28
C SER A 785 24.15 -37.46 -13.91
N LEU A 786 24.15 -38.79 -13.79
CA LEU A 786 23.89 -39.50 -12.54
C LEU A 786 25.23 -39.96 -11.90
N ALA A 787 25.57 -39.41 -10.72
CA ALA A 787 26.75 -39.83 -9.97
C ALA A 787 26.44 -40.86 -8.86
N THR A 788 25.16 -40.98 -8.46
CA THR A 788 24.65 -41.99 -7.51
C THR A 788 23.25 -42.42 -7.91
N SER A 789 22.83 -43.65 -7.59
CA SER A 789 21.48 -44.12 -7.91
C SER A 789 20.38 -43.18 -7.38
N ALA A 790 19.32 -42.98 -8.16
CA ALA A 790 18.21 -42.07 -7.85
C ALA A 790 16.86 -42.77 -8.01
N ASN A 791 15.87 -42.37 -7.21
CA ASN A 791 14.50 -42.88 -7.31
C ASN A 791 13.53 -41.73 -7.64
N VAL A 792 12.83 -41.85 -8.76
CA VAL A 792 11.91 -40.84 -9.31
C VAL A 792 10.62 -41.51 -9.76
N GLN A 793 9.48 -40.84 -9.63
CA GLN A 793 8.22 -41.40 -10.12
C GLN A 793 8.09 -41.29 -11.65
N TYR A 794 8.32 -40.09 -12.20
CA TYR A 794 8.27 -39.80 -13.63
C TYR A 794 9.44 -38.91 -14.07
N ILE A 795 10.01 -39.19 -15.24
CA ILE A 795 11.05 -38.35 -15.85
C ILE A 795 10.65 -38.01 -17.28
N ARG A 796 10.77 -36.73 -17.65
CA ARG A 796 10.59 -36.23 -19.01
C ARG A 796 11.89 -35.62 -19.54
N PHE A 797 12.35 -36.09 -20.69
CA PHE A 797 13.49 -35.56 -21.42
C PHE A 797 13.00 -34.71 -22.59
N GLU A 798 13.30 -33.41 -22.54
CA GLU A 798 12.94 -32.43 -23.57
C GLU A 798 14.14 -31.97 -24.42
N SER A 799 15.38 -32.32 -24.04
CA SER A 799 16.57 -32.15 -24.89
C SER A 799 17.05 -33.48 -25.48
N ALA A 800 17.77 -33.42 -26.59
CA ALA A 800 18.38 -34.59 -27.26
C ALA A 800 19.78 -34.91 -26.71
N ASP A 801 20.18 -34.26 -25.61
CA ASP A 801 21.51 -34.47 -25.04
C ASP A 801 21.60 -35.86 -24.40
N PRO A 802 22.77 -36.52 -24.46
CA PRO A 802 22.93 -37.82 -23.83
C PRO A 802 22.78 -37.73 -22.31
N PHE A 803 22.05 -38.68 -21.74
CA PHE A 803 22.05 -38.98 -20.32
C PHE A 803 23.23 -39.91 -20.03
N ASN A 804 24.17 -39.44 -19.21
CA ASN A 804 25.34 -40.24 -18.83
C ASN A 804 25.27 -40.61 -17.36
N SER A 805 25.78 -41.78 -16.99
CA SER A 805 25.90 -42.16 -15.60
C SER A 805 27.31 -42.63 -15.28
N THR A 806 27.67 -42.61 -14.00
CA THR A 806 28.90 -43.27 -13.54
C THR A 806 28.66 -44.78 -13.58
N PRO A 807 29.61 -45.60 -14.06
CA PRO A 807 29.45 -47.05 -14.07
C PRO A 807 28.98 -47.61 -12.72
N GLY A 808 27.96 -48.46 -12.73
CA GLY A 808 27.37 -49.05 -11.53
C GLY A 808 26.32 -48.19 -10.82
N THR A 809 25.80 -47.14 -11.46
CA THR A 809 24.68 -46.36 -10.93
C THR A 809 23.38 -46.67 -11.70
N THR A 810 22.26 -46.72 -10.98
CA THR A 810 20.95 -47.07 -11.54
C THR A 810 19.95 -45.93 -11.36
N LEU A 811 19.26 -45.58 -12.44
CA LEU A 811 18.10 -44.71 -12.40
C LEU A 811 16.83 -45.54 -12.14
N PHE A 812 16.27 -45.43 -10.95
CA PHE A 812 15.00 -46.08 -10.59
C PHE A 812 13.83 -45.15 -10.93
N VAL A 813 12.94 -45.60 -11.82
CA VAL A 813 11.77 -44.87 -12.30
C VAL A 813 10.52 -45.67 -11.95
N GLN A 814 9.69 -45.18 -11.03
CA GLN A 814 8.58 -45.98 -10.54
C GLN A 814 7.48 -46.20 -11.58
N SER A 815 7.18 -45.20 -12.42
CA SER A 815 6.03 -45.23 -13.30
C SER A 815 6.34 -44.97 -14.77
N GLY A 816 7.10 -43.92 -15.13
CA GLY A 816 7.26 -43.62 -16.56
C GLY A 816 8.43 -42.76 -16.97
N LEU A 817 8.99 -43.10 -18.12
CA LEU A 817 10.00 -42.35 -18.86
C LEU A 817 9.38 -41.75 -20.12
N PHE A 818 9.50 -40.44 -20.29
CA PHE A 818 8.98 -39.70 -21.44
C PHE A 818 10.12 -39.01 -22.18
N PHE A 819 10.24 -39.24 -23.48
CA PHE A 819 11.23 -38.63 -24.35
C PHE A 819 10.49 -37.82 -25.43
N SER A 820 10.53 -36.49 -25.34
CA SER A 820 9.84 -35.59 -26.26
C SER A 820 10.78 -34.82 -27.21
N ALA A 821 12.10 -34.92 -26.99
CA ALA A 821 13.09 -34.14 -27.71
C ALA A 821 13.23 -34.55 -29.20
N PRO A 822 13.22 -33.58 -30.13
CA PRO A 822 13.59 -33.84 -31.52
C PRO A 822 15.11 -34.05 -31.62
N GLY A 823 15.54 -35.25 -32.01
CA GLY A 823 16.98 -35.58 -32.19
C GLY A 823 17.41 -36.91 -31.58
N GLY A 824 16.54 -37.53 -30.78
CA GLY A 824 16.82 -38.79 -30.10
C GLY A 824 17.57 -38.59 -28.78
N ASN A 825 17.31 -39.47 -27.82
CA ASN A 825 17.93 -39.47 -26.50
C ASN A 825 18.75 -40.75 -26.35
N THR A 826 19.96 -40.64 -25.80
CA THR A 826 20.78 -41.80 -25.46
C THR A 826 20.96 -41.89 -23.95
N MET A 827 20.55 -43.02 -23.37
CA MET A 827 20.65 -43.38 -21.97
C MET A 827 21.86 -44.31 -21.77
N ASN A 828 22.99 -43.73 -21.37
CA ASN A 828 24.20 -44.46 -20.99
C ASN A 828 24.20 -44.74 -19.48
N ALA A 829 23.19 -45.49 -19.04
CA ALA A 829 22.97 -45.82 -17.63
C ALA A 829 22.08 -47.03 -17.43
N ASP A 830 22.28 -47.74 -16.31
CA ASP A 830 21.31 -48.74 -15.88
C ASP A 830 20.00 -48.03 -15.51
N VAL A 831 18.89 -48.49 -16.07
CA VAL A 831 17.56 -47.95 -15.85
C VAL A 831 16.67 -49.06 -15.29
N SER A 832 16.04 -48.82 -14.14
CA SER A 832 15.08 -49.74 -13.56
C SER A 832 13.71 -49.10 -13.51
N ILE A 833 12.73 -49.68 -14.20
CA ILE A 833 11.35 -49.23 -14.25
C ILE A 833 10.49 -50.08 -13.30
N GLY A 834 9.64 -49.43 -12.52
CA GLY A 834 8.73 -50.09 -11.58
C GLY A 834 7.62 -50.88 -12.26
N ALA A 835 6.79 -51.52 -11.43
CA ALA A 835 5.68 -52.36 -11.89
C ALA A 835 4.66 -51.57 -12.73
N ASN A 836 4.39 -52.06 -13.95
CA ASN A 836 3.47 -51.45 -14.91
C ASN A 836 3.96 -50.12 -15.50
N GLY A 837 5.28 -49.93 -15.57
CA GLY A 837 5.83 -48.68 -16.08
C GLY A 837 5.80 -48.56 -17.60
N SER A 838 6.00 -47.34 -18.09
CA SER A 838 5.97 -47.02 -19.51
C SER A 838 7.21 -46.29 -19.99
N VAL A 839 7.67 -46.61 -21.20
CA VAL A 839 8.60 -45.80 -22.00
C VAL A 839 7.81 -45.16 -23.14
N SER A 840 7.74 -43.83 -23.14
CA SER A 840 7.05 -43.03 -24.14
C SER A 840 8.04 -42.22 -24.94
N THR A 841 8.01 -42.31 -26.28
CA THR A 841 8.94 -41.55 -27.14
C THR A 841 8.23 -40.90 -28.32
N SER A 842 8.58 -39.65 -28.65
CA SER A 842 8.15 -38.96 -29.88
C SER A 842 9.18 -39.04 -31.01
N SER A 843 10.42 -39.45 -30.70
CA SER A 843 11.54 -39.57 -31.64
C SER A 843 12.31 -40.85 -31.33
N ILE A 844 13.58 -40.81 -30.95
CA ILE A 844 14.35 -42.02 -30.58
C ILE A 844 14.68 -41.98 -29.08
N ALA A 845 14.53 -43.11 -28.38
CA ALA A 845 15.03 -43.30 -27.02
C ALA A 845 15.91 -44.56 -27.00
N ARG A 846 17.23 -44.39 -26.84
CA ARG A 846 18.22 -45.46 -26.90
C ARG A 846 18.74 -45.80 -25.52
N PHE A 847 18.71 -47.08 -25.16
CA PHE A 847 19.28 -47.63 -23.93
C PHE A 847 20.50 -48.47 -24.30
N THR A 848 21.69 -47.98 -23.96
CA THR A 848 22.96 -48.64 -24.29
C THR A 848 23.45 -49.57 -23.18
N GLU A 849 22.92 -49.41 -21.96
CA GLU A 849 23.24 -50.23 -20.78
C GLU A 849 22.03 -51.09 -20.36
N GLN A 850 21.92 -51.51 -19.09
CA GLN A 850 20.84 -52.40 -18.65
C GLN A 850 19.51 -51.67 -18.46
N LEU A 851 18.43 -52.15 -19.10
CA LEU A 851 17.05 -51.77 -18.80
C LEU A 851 16.36 -52.91 -18.02
N THR A 852 15.96 -52.67 -16.78
CA THR A 852 15.18 -53.64 -15.98
C THR A 852 13.77 -53.12 -15.79
N ALA A 853 12.75 -53.97 -15.96
CA ALA A 853 11.38 -53.63 -15.58
C ALA A 853 10.75 -54.74 -14.74
N ALA A 854 10.24 -54.37 -13.56
CA ALA A 854 9.44 -55.29 -12.76
C ALA A 854 8.03 -55.38 -13.39
N GLY A 855 7.50 -56.58 -13.63
CA GLY A 855 6.14 -56.74 -14.18
C GLY A 855 5.98 -56.23 -15.63
N HIS A 856 4.83 -55.61 -15.91
CA HIS A 856 4.45 -55.17 -17.26
C HIS A 856 5.24 -53.92 -17.71
N LEU A 857 5.76 -53.92 -18.94
CA LEU A 857 6.39 -52.76 -19.57
C LEU A 857 5.57 -52.30 -20.78
N GLN A 858 5.25 -51.01 -20.86
CA GLN A 858 4.56 -50.43 -22.02
C GLN A 858 5.50 -49.57 -22.85
N VAL A 859 5.62 -49.88 -24.14
CA VAL A 859 6.26 -49.00 -25.13
C VAL A 859 5.15 -48.25 -25.87
N ILE A 860 5.15 -46.92 -25.72
CA ILE A 860 4.11 -46.01 -26.23
C ILE A 860 4.73 -44.79 -26.92
N GLY A 861 3.91 -43.97 -27.57
CA GLY A 861 4.37 -42.83 -28.36
C GLY A 861 4.88 -43.23 -29.74
N GLY A 862 4.76 -42.33 -30.72
CA GLY A 862 5.04 -42.63 -32.13
C GLY A 862 6.52 -42.82 -32.51
N GLY A 863 7.45 -42.69 -31.57
CA GLY A 863 8.89 -42.83 -31.79
C GLY A 863 9.42 -44.27 -31.73
N ALA A 864 10.75 -44.42 -31.80
CA ALA A 864 11.47 -45.68 -31.62
C ALA A 864 12.11 -45.78 -30.23
N THR A 865 11.89 -46.89 -29.54
CA THR A 865 12.65 -47.30 -28.34
C THR A 865 13.71 -48.31 -28.78
N VAL A 866 14.98 -47.97 -28.63
CA VAL A 866 16.13 -48.79 -29.06
C VAL A 866 16.80 -49.38 -27.83
N ILE A 867 16.97 -50.70 -27.81
CA ILE A 867 17.72 -51.43 -26.80
C ILE A 867 19.02 -51.92 -27.45
N ASP A 868 20.13 -51.24 -27.16
CA ASP A 868 21.47 -51.61 -27.61
C ASP A 868 22.29 -52.34 -26.52
N GLY A 869 21.86 -52.22 -25.25
CA GLY A 869 22.36 -52.99 -24.12
C GLY A 869 21.56 -54.26 -23.86
N SER A 870 21.30 -54.55 -22.58
CA SER A 870 20.44 -55.68 -22.19
C SER A 870 19.15 -55.19 -21.55
N ALA A 871 18.01 -55.79 -21.91
CA ALA A 871 16.75 -55.55 -21.25
C ALA A 871 16.31 -56.80 -20.48
N THR A 872 15.78 -56.64 -19.27
CA THR A 872 15.20 -57.73 -18.47
C THR A 872 13.86 -57.30 -17.92
N VAL A 873 12.78 -57.89 -18.44
CA VAL A 873 11.40 -57.61 -18.07
C VAL A 873 10.77 -58.88 -17.53
N THR A 874 10.27 -58.82 -16.30
CA THR A 874 9.72 -60.01 -15.61
C THR A 874 8.25 -60.29 -15.93
N GLY A 875 7.55 -59.35 -16.57
CA GLY A 875 6.21 -59.54 -17.12
C GLY A 875 6.16 -59.27 -18.63
N LEU A 876 4.96 -59.18 -19.18
CA LEU A 876 4.76 -58.92 -20.62
C LEU A 876 5.26 -57.51 -20.99
N THR A 877 5.93 -57.38 -22.12
CA THR A 877 6.18 -56.08 -22.77
C THR A 877 5.12 -55.84 -23.84
N SER A 878 4.35 -54.76 -23.75
CA SER A 878 3.38 -54.39 -24.79
C SER A 878 3.90 -53.19 -25.59
N VAL A 879 4.22 -53.42 -26.86
CA VAL A 879 4.51 -52.35 -27.83
C VAL A 879 3.18 -51.89 -28.41
N LYS A 880 2.66 -50.76 -27.91
CA LYS A 880 1.33 -50.27 -28.28
C LYS A 880 1.37 -49.26 -29.42
N GLU A 881 2.43 -48.45 -29.47
CA GLU A 881 2.66 -47.42 -30.48
C GLU A 881 4.16 -47.36 -30.79
N GLY A 882 4.51 -46.81 -31.95
CA GLY A 882 5.91 -46.61 -32.34
C GLY A 882 6.62 -47.92 -32.70
N LYS A 883 7.94 -47.96 -32.47
CA LYS A 883 8.80 -49.13 -32.78
C LYS A 883 9.67 -49.53 -31.59
N LEU A 884 9.74 -50.81 -31.25
CA LEU A 884 10.78 -51.37 -30.38
C LEU A 884 11.90 -51.95 -31.24
N VAL A 885 13.14 -51.49 -31.06
CA VAL A 885 14.30 -51.99 -31.79
C VAL A 885 15.20 -52.72 -30.79
N VAL A 886 15.38 -54.03 -30.97
CA VAL A 886 16.31 -54.84 -30.18
C VAL A 886 17.58 -55.01 -30.99
N GLY A 887 18.62 -54.29 -30.59
CA GLY A 887 19.93 -54.28 -31.19
C GLY A 887 20.00 -53.54 -32.53
N GLU A 888 20.44 -52.28 -32.50
CA GLU A 888 20.76 -51.51 -33.69
C GLU A 888 22.24 -51.68 -34.08
N ASN A 889 22.57 -51.50 -35.36
CA ASN A 889 23.95 -51.56 -35.87
C ASN A 889 24.71 -52.85 -35.51
N ASN A 890 24.03 -54.00 -35.49
CA ASN A 890 24.58 -55.30 -35.11
C ASN A 890 25.10 -55.39 -33.67
N SER A 891 24.53 -54.60 -32.75
CA SER A 891 24.81 -54.76 -31.32
C SER A 891 24.30 -56.12 -30.82
N ALA A 892 25.04 -56.75 -29.91
CA ALA A 892 24.68 -58.03 -29.30
C ALA A 892 23.59 -57.87 -28.21
N ALA A 893 22.66 -56.94 -28.43
CA ALA A 893 21.63 -56.60 -27.47
C ALA A 893 20.71 -57.80 -27.21
N ALA A 894 20.30 -57.96 -25.95
CA ALA A 894 19.43 -59.06 -25.54
C ALA A 894 18.21 -58.50 -24.80
N PHE A 895 17.01 -58.90 -25.22
CA PHE A 895 15.74 -58.58 -24.57
C PHE A 895 15.20 -59.83 -23.89
N ASN A 896 15.27 -59.85 -22.56
CA ASN A 896 14.80 -60.97 -21.74
C ASN A 896 13.38 -60.72 -21.23
N GLY A 897 12.40 -61.37 -21.87
CA GLY A 897 10.98 -61.28 -21.53
C GLY A 897 10.09 -61.45 -22.76
N ASP A 898 8.81 -61.71 -22.53
CA ASP A 898 7.81 -61.85 -23.60
C ASP A 898 7.38 -60.48 -24.14
N ILE A 899 7.11 -60.41 -25.44
CA ILE A 899 6.74 -59.17 -26.14
C ILE A 899 5.46 -59.39 -26.96
N ALA A 900 4.49 -58.49 -26.81
CA ALA A 900 3.32 -58.38 -27.66
C ALA A 900 3.33 -57.05 -28.44
N VAL A 901 3.22 -57.10 -29.77
CA VAL A 901 3.23 -55.93 -30.67
C VAL A 901 1.82 -55.66 -31.17
N SER A 902 1.27 -54.50 -30.82
CA SER A 902 -0.10 -54.09 -31.16
C SER A 902 -0.22 -53.55 -32.59
N GLY A 903 -1.45 -53.46 -33.08
CA GLY A 903 -1.78 -52.86 -34.37
C GLY A 903 -1.21 -51.45 -34.55
N GLY A 904 -0.48 -51.21 -35.64
CA GLY A 904 0.16 -49.93 -35.95
C GLY A 904 1.52 -49.70 -35.26
N ALA A 905 1.95 -50.60 -34.38
CA ALA A 905 3.30 -50.60 -33.81
C ALA A 905 4.22 -51.61 -34.52
N GLY A 906 5.53 -51.48 -34.29
CA GLY A 906 6.53 -52.36 -34.89
C GLY A 906 7.57 -52.88 -33.90
N ILE A 907 8.20 -53.99 -34.26
CA ILE A 907 9.44 -54.48 -33.64
C ILE A 907 10.50 -54.73 -34.71
N GLY A 908 11.77 -54.50 -34.39
CA GLY A 908 12.87 -54.76 -35.32
C GLY A 908 14.23 -54.85 -34.65
N GLY A 909 15.30 -54.77 -35.44
CA GLY A 909 16.68 -54.86 -34.97
C GLY A 909 17.33 -56.22 -35.21
N SER A 910 18.58 -56.34 -34.77
CA SER A 910 19.50 -57.46 -35.04
C SER A 910 19.92 -58.23 -33.78
N GLY A 911 19.32 -57.87 -32.63
CA GLY A 911 19.60 -58.48 -31.34
C GLY A 911 18.86 -59.80 -31.12
N THR A 912 18.76 -60.20 -29.85
CA THR A 912 18.12 -61.44 -29.43
C THR A 912 16.95 -61.16 -28.48
N ILE A 913 15.79 -61.76 -28.73
CA ILE A 913 14.63 -61.77 -27.82
C ILE A 913 14.55 -63.17 -27.21
N THR A 914 14.65 -63.31 -25.89
CA THR A 914 14.71 -64.65 -25.28
C THR A 914 13.33 -65.21 -24.91
N GLY A 915 12.30 -64.37 -24.82
CA GLY A 915 10.91 -64.76 -24.59
C GLY A 915 10.11 -64.99 -25.87
N GLU A 916 8.81 -65.19 -25.72
CA GLU A 916 7.86 -65.26 -26.83
C GLU A 916 7.69 -63.88 -27.50
N LEU A 917 7.60 -63.85 -28.83
CA LEU A 917 7.22 -62.68 -29.60
C LEU A 917 5.85 -62.91 -30.25
N HIS A 918 4.83 -62.15 -29.83
CA HIS A 918 3.47 -62.19 -30.36
C HIS A 918 3.15 -60.91 -31.14
N ILE A 919 2.91 -61.05 -32.43
CA ILE A 919 2.53 -59.97 -33.33
C ILE A 919 1.02 -59.99 -33.50
N LEU A 920 0.34 -59.04 -32.88
CA LEU A 920 -1.11 -58.91 -32.92
C LEU A 920 -1.55 -58.36 -34.29
N ALA A 921 -2.86 -58.39 -34.54
CA ALA A 921 -3.46 -57.85 -35.77
C ALA A 921 -2.99 -56.40 -36.05
N GLY A 922 -2.44 -56.17 -37.24
CA GLY A 922 -1.87 -54.91 -37.70
C GLY A 922 -0.47 -54.57 -37.12
N GLY A 923 0.08 -55.39 -36.24
CA GLY A 923 1.43 -55.23 -35.70
C GLY A 923 2.49 -55.66 -36.73
N LYS A 924 3.70 -55.09 -36.63
CA LYS A 924 4.74 -55.26 -37.64
C LYS A 924 6.03 -55.87 -37.10
N THR A 925 6.65 -56.78 -37.85
CA THR A 925 8.06 -57.17 -37.66
C THR A 925 8.91 -56.62 -38.79
N GLN A 926 10.04 -55.98 -38.44
CA GLN A 926 11.02 -55.37 -39.33
C GLN A 926 12.42 -55.81 -38.89
N PRO A 927 12.81 -57.09 -39.10
CA PRO A 927 14.13 -57.59 -38.78
C PRO A 927 15.26 -56.67 -39.27
N GLY A 928 16.34 -56.60 -38.50
CA GLY A 928 17.56 -55.88 -38.86
C GLY A 928 17.53 -54.36 -38.63
N ASN A 929 18.61 -53.74 -39.13
CA ASN A 929 18.76 -52.31 -39.42
C ASN A 929 19.28 -52.16 -40.87
N SER A 930 18.69 -52.97 -41.77
CA SER A 930 18.83 -52.89 -43.23
C SER A 930 20.18 -53.31 -43.85
N PRO A 931 20.41 -54.61 -44.15
CA PRO A 931 19.72 -55.82 -43.66
C PRO A 931 20.36 -56.44 -42.40
N GLY A 932 19.63 -57.27 -41.65
CA GLY A 932 20.15 -57.98 -40.48
C GLY A 932 19.29 -59.15 -39.98
N THR A 933 19.78 -59.86 -38.95
CA THR A 933 19.10 -61.03 -38.37
C THR A 933 18.51 -60.71 -37.01
N LEU A 934 17.19 -60.81 -36.85
CA LEU A 934 16.54 -60.77 -35.53
C LEU A 934 16.46 -62.19 -34.98
N ASN A 935 17.00 -62.42 -33.79
CA ASN A 935 17.01 -63.73 -33.13
C ASN A 935 15.92 -63.80 -32.06
N ILE A 936 15.19 -64.91 -32.00
CA ILE A 936 14.12 -65.15 -31.03
C ILE A 936 14.36 -66.54 -30.43
N THR A 937 14.66 -66.64 -29.14
CA THR A 937 14.87 -67.95 -28.50
C THR A 937 13.53 -68.62 -28.15
N GLY A 938 12.48 -67.83 -27.93
CA GLY A 938 11.12 -68.31 -27.68
C GLY A 938 10.32 -68.59 -28.96
N ASP A 939 9.00 -68.65 -28.81
CA ASP A 939 8.07 -68.83 -29.93
C ASP A 939 7.80 -67.50 -30.65
N LEU A 940 7.49 -67.56 -31.95
CA LEU A 940 7.01 -66.43 -32.74
C LEU A 940 5.58 -66.72 -33.23
N ILE A 941 4.65 -65.86 -32.83
CA ILE A 941 3.23 -65.96 -33.17
C ILE A 941 2.82 -64.71 -33.96
N TYR A 942 2.22 -64.92 -35.13
CA TYR A 942 1.56 -63.88 -35.92
C TYR A 942 0.05 -64.11 -35.89
N ASP A 943 -0.73 -63.14 -35.42
CA ASP A 943 -2.19 -63.15 -35.56
C ASP A 943 -2.62 -62.72 -36.97
N ALA A 944 -3.90 -62.95 -37.30
CA ALA A 944 -4.49 -62.45 -38.54
C ALA A 944 -4.26 -60.93 -38.72
N GLN A 945 -3.94 -60.51 -39.94
CA GLN A 945 -3.63 -59.14 -40.37
C GLN A 945 -2.35 -58.54 -39.78
N SER A 946 -1.50 -59.35 -39.15
CA SER A 946 -0.13 -58.92 -38.82
C SER A 946 0.70 -58.74 -40.10
N ILE A 947 1.83 -58.04 -40.00
CA ILE A 947 2.67 -57.68 -41.14
C ILE A 947 4.13 -58.07 -40.85
N ALA A 948 4.78 -58.73 -41.80
CA ALA A 948 6.21 -58.99 -41.78
C ALA A 948 6.90 -58.26 -42.93
N GLU A 949 7.83 -57.36 -42.62
CA GLU A 949 8.57 -56.55 -43.59
C GLU A 949 10.02 -57.03 -43.68
N PHE A 950 10.48 -57.40 -44.87
CA PHE A 950 11.86 -57.88 -45.11
C PHE A 950 12.57 -57.06 -46.19
N GLU A 951 13.82 -56.71 -45.93
CA GLU A 951 14.73 -56.15 -46.91
C GLU A 951 15.57 -57.25 -47.58
N LEU A 952 15.45 -57.33 -48.90
CA LEU A 952 16.19 -58.26 -49.74
C LEU A 952 17.41 -57.56 -50.32
N ALA A 953 18.58 -58.15 -50.15
CA ALA A 953 19.84 -57.71 -50.75
C ALA A 953 20.40 -58.83 -51.64
N GLN A 954 21.71 -59.04 -51.64
CA GLN A 954 22.26 -60.26 -52.25
C GLN A 954 21.79 -61.50 -51.47
N ILE A 955 21.65 -62.63 -52.17
CA ILE A 955 21.29 -63.91 -51.56
C ILE A 955 22.30 -64.22 -50.43
N GLY A 956 21.78 -64.49 -49.23
CA GLY A 956 22.58 -64.73 -48.03
C GLY A 956 22.89 -63.47 -47.19
N SER A 957 22.51 -62.29 -47.66
CA SER A 957 22.72 -61.01 -46.96
C SER A 957 21.43 -60.21 -46.78
N SER A 958 20.26 -60.86 -46.86
CA SER A 958 18.94 -60.24 -46.66
C SER A 958 18.53 -60.33 -45.20
N ASP A 959 17.44 -59.65 -44.84
CA ASP A 959 16.86 -59.79 -43.52
C ASP A 959 16.47 -61.24 -43.22
N LEU A 960 16.64 -61.64 -41.96
CA LEU A 960 16.33 -62.96 -41.45
C LEU A 960 15.69 -62.86 -40.07
N ILE A 961 14.65 -63.67 -39.82
CA ILE A 961 14.16 -63.94 -38.46
C ILE A 961 14.56 -65.37 -38.11
N SER A 962 15.40 -65.53 -37.09
CA SER A 962 15.87 -66.84 -36.60
C SER A 962 15.18 -67.17 -35.27
N ILE A 963 14.53 -68.32 -35.19
CA ILE A 963 13.62 -68.69 -34.09
C ILE A 963 14.04 -70.03 -33.48
N ASP A 964 14.45 -70.06 -32.22
CA ASP A 964 14.73 -71.33 -31.54
C ASP A 964 13.47 -72.05 -31.04
N GLY A 965 12.29 -71.40 -31.10
CA GLY A 965 11.00 -71.97 -30.75
C GLY A 965 10.09 -72.38 -31.94
N ASN A 966 8.79 -72.38 -31.69
CA ASN A 966 7.75 -72.60 -32.69
C ASN A 966 7.49 -71.32 -33.51
N LEU A 967 7.07 -71.51 -34.76
CA LEU A 967 6.58 -70.46 -35.64
C LEU A 967 5.11 -70.73 -35.98
N LEU A 968 4.22 -69.83 -35.56
CA LEU A 968 2.77 -69.94 -35.73
C LEU A 968 2.21 -68.74 -36.49
N PHE A 969 1.47 -69.01 -37.56
CA PHE A 969 0.63 -68.02 -38.26
C PHE A 969 -0.85 -68.30 -37.97
N ASN A 970 -1.39 -67.62 -36.98
CA ASN A 970 -2.76 -67.74 -36.46
C ASN A 970 -3.76 -66.88 -37.26
N GLY A 971 -3.86 -67.16 -38.55
CA GLY A 971 -4.62 -66.39 -39.53
C GLY A 971 -3.71 -65.70 -40.55
N GLU A 972 -4.33 -65.08 -41.56
CA GLU A 972 -3.61 -64.51 -42.72
C GLU A 972 -2.66 -63.38 -42.30
N MET A 973 -1.37 -63.47 -42.64
CA MET A 973 -0.33 -62.48 -42.35
C MET A 973 0.22 -61.90 -43.67
N ASP A 974 0.45 -60.60 -43.71
CA ASP A 974 0.95 -59.89 -44.89
C ASP A 974 2.48 -59.80 -44.89
N LEU A 975 3.11 -60.45 -45.86
CA LEU A 975 4.53 -60.39 -46.12
C LEU A 975 4.85 -59.29 -47.13
N GLN A 976 5.56 -58.26 -46.68
CA GLN A 976 6.02 -57.12 -47.47
C GLN A 976 7.53 -57.20 -47.70
N LEU A 977 7.96 -56.97 -48.95
CA LEU A 977 9.33 -57.19 -49.38
C LEU A 977 9.91 -55.91 -49.99
N PHE A 978 11.04 -55.44 -49.48
CA PHE A 978 11.74 -54.24 -49.96
C PHE A 978 13.07 -54.66 -50.60
N ALA A 979 13.35 -54.25 -51.84
CA ALA A 979 14.62 -54.57 -52.47
C ALA A 979 15.66 -53.48 -52.23
N LEU A 980 16.84 -53.93 -51.87
CA LEU A 980 18.08 -53.17 -51.89
C LEU A 980 18.88 -53.51 -53.16
N ALA A 981 20.01 -52.84 -53.33
CA ALA A 981 20.92 -53.13 -54.44
C ALA A 981 21.43 -54.59 -54.36
N GLY A 982 21.43 -55.30 -55.50
CA GLY A 982 21.99 -56.65 -55.61
C GLY A 982 20.98 -57.79 -55.49
N VAL A 983 19.68 -57.50 -55.40
CA VAL A 983 18.62 -58.52 -55.52
C VAL A 983 18.67 -59.15 -56.93
N THR A 984 18.72 -60.48 -56.95
CA THR A 984 18.72 -61.33 -58.15
C THR A 984 17.64 -62.41 -58.04
N THR A 985 17.36 -63.13 -59.14
CA THR A 985 16.53 -64.33 -59.07
C THR A 985 17.22 -65.41 -58.24
N GLY A 986 16.42 -66.19 -57.49
CA GLY A 986 16.93 -67.20 -56.58
C GLY A 986 16.20 -67.20 -55.24
N THR A 987 16.77 -67.93 -54.29
CA THR A 987 16.12 -68.24 -53.02
C THR A 987 16.70 -67.42 -51.88
N TYR A 988 15.82 -66.73 -51.14
CA TYR A 988 16.13 -65.91 -49.98
C TYR A 988 15.50 -66.55 -48.74
N THR A 989 16.29 -66.88 -47.73
CA THR A 989 15.76 -67.38 -46.46
C THR A 989 15.20 -66.19 -45.67
N LEU A 990 13.93 -66.25 -45.29
CA LEU A 990 13.25 -65.21 -44.52
C LEU A 990 13.09 -65.61 -43.06
N PHE A 991 12.74 -66.88 -42.81
CA PHE A 991 12.60 -67.43 -41.47
C PHE A 991 13.41 -68.70 -41.33
N GLU A 992 14.07 -68.85 -40.18
CA GLU A 992 14.61 -70.11 -39.68
C GLU A 992 13.92 -70.41 -38.35
N TYR A 993 13.56 -71.67 -38.11
CA TYR A 993 12.94 -72.09 -36.86
C TYR A 993 13.53 -73.43 -36.39
N THR A 994 13.44 -73.78 -35.10
CA THR A 994 13.83 -75.15 -34.66
C THR A 994 12.64 -75.99 -34.21
N GLY A 995 11.55 -75.35 -33.77
CA GLY A 995 10.33 -75.99 -33.32
C GLY A 995 9.40 -76.44 -34.45
N SER A 996 8.09 -76.32 -34.20
CA SER A 996 7.04 -76.61 -35.18
C SER A 996 6.66 -75.37 -35.98
N LEU A 997 6.32 -75.57 -37.26
CA LEU A 997 5.72 -74.56 -38.12
C LEU A 997 4.24 -74.88 -38.33
N THR A 998 3.37 -73.92 -38.05
CA THR A 998 1.92 -74.04 -38.23
C THR A 998 1.35 -72.82 -38.96
N GLY A 999 0.36 -73.06 -39.83
CA GLY A 999 -0.29 -71.97 -40.58
C GLY A 999 0.49 -71.43 -41.78
N PHE A 1000 1.43 -72.19 -42.38
CA PHE A 1000 2.21 -71.73 -43.54
C PHE A 1000 1.35 -71.20 -44.70
N ASP A 1001 0.19 -71.81 -44.96
CA ASP A 1001 -0.74 -71.37 -46.01
C ASP A 1001 -1.42 -70.02 -45.71
N ASN A 1002 -1.22 -69.46 -44.51
CA ASN A 1002 -1.74 -68.16 -44.13
C ASN A 1002 -0.79 -67.00 -44.46
N ILE A 1003 0.35 -67.23 -45.13
CA ILE A 1003 1.25 -66.14 -45.51
C ILE A 1003 0.84 -65.58 -46.88
N ASN A 1004 0.41 -64.33 -46.90
CA ASN A 1004 0.07 -63.60 -48.10
C ASN A 1004 1.25 -62.71 -48.52
N ILE A 1005 1.76 -62.86 -49.75
CA ILE A 1005 2.75 -61.90 -50.28
C ILE A 1005 2.00 -60.66 -50.75
N ASP A 1006 2.16 -59.54 -50.05
CA ASP A 1006 1.52 -58.28 -50.42
C ASP A 1006 2.17 -57.72 -51.69
N SER A 1007 1.51 -57.92 -52.83
CA SER A 1007 1.97 -57.44 -54.13
C SER A 1007 1.78 -55.93 -54.34
N SER A 1008 1.20 -55.19 -53.38
CA SER A 1008 0.91 -53.76 -53.50
C SER A 1008 1.99 -52.85 -52.91
N VAL A 1009 2.89 -53.38 -52.07
CA VAL A 1009 3.93 -52.62 -51.35
C VAL A 1009 5.33 -53.16 -51.65
N GLY A 1010 6.33 -52.28 -51.75
CA GLY A 1010 7.74 -52.63 -51.93
C GLY A 1010 8.14 -53.08 -53.35
N LEU A 1011 8.86 -54.20 -53.45
CA LEU A 1011 9.40 -54.80 -54.68
C LEU A 1011 8.32 -55.02 -55.77
N ALA A 1012 7.08 -55.28 -55.36
CA ALA A 1012 6.02 -55.72 -56.27
C ALA A 1012 5.39 -54.55 -57.04
N SER A 1013 5.41 -53.34 -56.48
CA SER A 1013 4.87 -52.15 -57.13
C SER A 1013 5.87 -51.47 -58.08
N ASN A 1014 7.18 -51.71 -57.94
CA ASN A 1014 8.23 -51.05 -58.72
C ASN A 1014 9.04 -51.95 -59.67
N LEU A 1015 9.21 -53.25 -59.38
CA LEU A 1015 10.03 -54.17 -60.19
C LEU A 1015 9.26 -55.35 -60.81
N GLY A 1016 7.96 -55.51 -60.55
CA GLY A 1016 7.13 -56.56 -61.19
C GLY A 1016 7.75 -57.96 -61.13
N PHE A 1017 8.11 -58.43 -59.92
CA PHE A 1017 8.73 -59.74 -59.74
C PHE A 1017 7.68 -60.85 -59.59
N SER A 1018 8.06 -62.08 -59.97
CA SER A 1018 7.29 -63.29 -59.69
C SER A 1018 8.04 -64.09 -58.63
N ALA A 1019 7.38 -64.42 -57.52
CA ALA A 1019 7.95 -65.25 -56.48
C ALA A 1019 6.91 -66.16 -55.83
N ASN A 1020 7.39 -67.24 -55.22
CA ASN A 1020 6.62 -68.14 -54.38
C ASN A 1020 7.34 -68.36 -53.05
N LEU A 1021 6.58 -68.66 -51.99
CA LEU A 1021 7.13 -69.14 -50.74
C LEU A 1021 7.38 -70.65 -50.78
N LEU A 1022 8.49 -71.09 -50.21
CA LEU A 1022 8.88 -72.48 -50.05
C LEU A 1022 8.95 -72.78 -48.55
N ASN A 1023 8.23 -73.82 -48.12
CA ASN A 1023 8.37 -74.40 -46.80
C ASN A 1023 9.44 -75.51 -46.83
N ASP A 1024 10.66 -75.18 -46.44
CA ASP A 1024 11.74 -76.16 -46.26
C ASP A 1024 11.59 -76.84 -44.91
N THR A 1025 10.69 -77.83 -44.83
CA THR A 1025 10.39 -78.55 -43.58
C THR A 1025 11.58 -79.31 -43.01
N LEU A 1026 12.51 -79.78 -43.85
CA LEU A 1026 13.70 -80.53 -43.42
C LEU A 1026 14.80 -79.58 -42.94
N GLY A 1027 15.02 -78.48 -43.67
CA GLY A 1027 15.95 -77.42 -43.29
C GLY A 1027 15.34 -76.40 -42.31
N LYS A 1028 14.11 -76.66 -41.83
CA LYS A 1028 13.35 -75.83 -40.89
C LYS A 1028 13.39 -74.33 -41.19
N SER A 1029 13.04 -73.98 -42.44
CA SER A 1029 13.06 -72.59 -42.90
C SER A 1029 11.92 -72.26 -43.85
N ILE A 1030 11.57 -70.98 -43.91
CA ILE A 1030 10.69 -70.41 -44.93
C ILE A 1030 11.54 -69.56 -45.86
N LYS A 1031 11.46 -69.87 -47.16
CA LYS A 1031 12.27 -69.21 -48.17
C LYS A 1031 11.39 -68.56 -49.24
N LEU A 1032 11.75 -67.36 -49.65
CA LEU A 1032 11.20 -66.72 -50.84
C LEU A 1032 12.01 -67.12 -52.07
N ASN A 1033 11.35 -67.69 -53.08
CA ASN A 1033 12.00 -68.02 -54.34
C ASN A 1033 11.57 -67.03 -55.43
N ILE A 1034 12.45 -66.09 -55.77
CA ILE A 1034 12.24 -65.12 -56.85
C ILE A 1034 12.54 -65.81 -58.18
N LEU A 1035 11.50 -66.01 -58.98
CA LEU A 1035 11.55 -66.70 -60.28
C LEU A 1035 11.99 -65.78 -61.42
N SER A 1036 11.53 -64.53 -61.37
CA SER A 1036 11.89 -63.49 -62.34
C SER A 1036 11.80 -62.12 -61.69
N LEU A 1037 12.74 -61.24 -62.04
CA LEU A 1037 12.63 -59.81 -61.79
C LEU A 1037 12.08 -59.16 -63.07
N GLY A 1038 11.11 -58.27 -62.97
CA GLY A 1038 10.67 -57.48 -64.11
C GLY A 1038 11.81 -56.60 -64.60
N ALA A 1039 11.85 -56.34 -65.91
CA ALA A 1039 12.83 -55.43 -66.48
C ALA A 1039 12.60 -54.03 -65.89
N THR A 1040 13.62 -53.47 -65.23
CA THR A 1040 13.65 -52.07 -64.76
C THR A 1040 13.38 -51.09 -65.89
#